data_AF-A0A922JQ47-F1
#
_entry.id   AF-A0A922JQ47-F1
#
_cell.length_a   1.000
_cell.length_b   1.000
_cell.length_c   1.000
_cell.angle_alpha   90.00
_cell.angle_beta   90.00
_cell.angle_gamma   90.00
#
_symmetry.space_group_name_H-M   'P 1'
#
loop_
_entity.id
_entity.type
_entity.pdbx_description
1 polymer ?
#
loop_
_entity_poly.entity_id
_entity_poly.type
_entity_poly.pdbx_seq_one_letter_code
_entity_poly.pdbx_strand_id
1 'polypeptide(L)'
;MTNTGGIGSSRVVQAALQIGEAIEQEARIHRFLEKTKKKKKSTAVNKAEGKSNKDETDKKPEGEFDPMIDGQEKPTKEQEKLRNKVTKLMKKQKVHQVRRILKEQDDVEPWGQEAQVKVGCRLIQLLTETAYIQPPIDQLGDGPPEIRPAFLHSLKTLTKETQKCSRRYGVIECDPLVCRGLEKTARHMVIPYMPMLVPPLRWRGYDRGAYLFLPSYVMRTHGAKQQREAVKRAPMNQLEPAFEALDTLGNTKWRVNKRILSVVDRIWASGGGLADLVDREDVPLPEEPDTEDEAEIRKWKWKVKAAKKVNSERHSQRCDIELKLAQVARKMKDEEGFYYPHNLDFRGRAYPMHPYLNHLGSDICRGILEFAEGRPLGKSGLRWLKIHLANLYAGGVDKLSYEGRAEFTENHLDDIFDSADRPLEGRRWWLSAEDPFQCLAACINLSEALRSFSPETTVSHMPVHQDGSCNGLQHYAALGRDKLGAAAVNLVAGDKPADVYSGIAARVLDIMRRDAEKDPATNPNALHARLLIDQVDRKLVKQTVMTSVYGVTYIGARDQIKRRLKERCAIADDDEMFAASCYAAKTTLTALGEMFEAARSIMSWLGDCAKVIASENQPVRWTTPLGLPVVQPYRQLGRHLIKTSLQVLTLQRETDKVMVKRQRTAFPPNFVHSLDGSHMMMTAVACKRAGLNFAGVHDSYWTHACDVDEMNRILRAKFVELYKAPILENLLESFQKSFPTLEFPPLPERGDFDLRDVLESPYFFN
;
A
#
# COMPACT_ATOMS: atom_id res chain seq x y z
N MET A 1 -5.85 4.90 6.16
CA MET A 1 -6.56 5.65 7.21
C MET A 1 -6.02 7.06 7.17
N THR A 2 -6.80 8.03 6.66
CA THR A 2 -6.38 9.43 6.67
C THR A 2 -6.50 9.93 8.10
N ASN A 3 -5.37 10.16 8.75
CA ASN A 3 -5.32 10.85 10.04
C ASN A 3 -5.83 12.27 9.82
N THR A 4 -7.09 12.52 10.18
CA THR A 4 -7.66 13.87 10.28
C THR A 4 -7.26 14.57 11.58
N GLY A 5 -6.27 14.03 12.31
CA GLY A 5 -5.64 14.75 13.42
C GLY A 5 -4.74 15.81 12.79
N GLY A 6 -4.96 17.08 13.11
CA GLY A 6 -4.04 18.14 12.70
C GLY A 6 -2.60 17.88 13.19
N ILE A 7 -1.68 18.73 12.76
CA ILE A 7 -0.25 18.69 13.12
C ILE A 7 -0.06 18.36 14.60
N GLY A 8 0.83 17.40 14.88
CA GLY A 8 1.19 17.02 16.25
C GLY A 8 0.08 16.36 17.07
N SER A 9 -1.01 15.88 16.45
CA SER A 9 -2.12 15.26 17.20
C SER A 9 -2.42 13.82 16.82
N SER A 10 -2.67 12.97 17.82
CA SER A 10 -3.06 11.57 17.65
C SER A 10 -4.40 11.30 18.32
N ARG A 11 -5.25 10.47 17.70
CA ARG A 11 -6.52 10.06 18.32
C ARG A 11 -6.24 9.15 19.51
N VAL A 12 -6.84 9.47 20.66
CA VAL A 12 -6.61 8.71 21.90
C VAL A 12 -6.92 7.22 21.72
N VAL A 13 -7.98 6.87 20.97
CA VAL A 13 -8.34 5.47 20.68
C VAL A 13 -7.18 4.70 20.03
N GLN A 14 -6.54 5.31 19.02
CA GLN A 14 -5.48 4.65 18.26
C GLN A 14 -4.19 4.55 19.08
N ALA A 15 -3.82 5.63 19.76
CA ALA A 15 -2.66 5.64 20.65
C ALA A 15 -2.81 4.61 21.78
N ALA A 16 -3.98 4.56 22.43
CA ALA A 16 -4.26 3.63 23.52
C ALA A 16 -4.22 2.16 23.06
N LEU A 17 -4.80 1.84 21.89
CA LEU A 17 -4.74 0.48 21.34
C LEU A 17 -3.29 0.04 21.08
N GLN A 18 -2.49 0.88 20.41
CA GLN A 18 -1.11 0.55 20.07
C GLN A 18 -0.21 0.41 21.29
N ILE A 19 -0.34 1.30 22.27
CA ILE A 19 0.41 1.22 23.54
C ILE A 19 -0.03 -0.02 24.32
N GLY A 20 -1.34 -0.27 24.41
CA GLY A 20 -1.89 -1.44 25.09
C GLY A 20 -1.40 -2.76 24.49
N GLU A 21 -1.41 -2.88 23.16
CA GLU A 21 -0.87 -4.04 22.46
C GLU A 21 0.63 -4.20 22.73
N ALA A 22 1.42 -3.12 22.66
CA ALA A 22 2.85 -3.18 22.94
C ALA A 22 3.16 -3.66 24.38
N ILE A 23 2.40 -3.18 25.37
CA ILE A 23 2.55 -3.54 26.77
C ILE A 23 2.10 -4.97 27.04
N GLU A 24 1.00 -5.42 26.42
CA GLU A 24 0.59 -6.82 26.50
C GLU A 24 1.72 -7.74 26.00
N GLN A 25 2.36 -7.38 24.89
CA GLN A 25 3.49 -8.15 24.38
C GLN A 25 4.65 -8.19 25.39
N GLU A 26 5.00 -7.06 26.01
CA GLU A 26 6.06 -7.02 27.03
C GLU A 26 5.70 -7.81 28.29
N ALA A 27 4.44 -7.75 28.74
CA ALA A 27 3.95 -8.49 29.89
C ALA A 27 4.00 -10.00 29.68
N ARG A 28 3.67 -10.48 28.47
CA ARG A 28 3.84 -11.90 28.08
C ARG A 28 5.30 -12.32 28.14
N ILE A 29 6.20 -11.46 27.64
CA ILE A 29 7.65 -11.68 27.70
C ILE A 29 8.12 -11.84 29.14
N HIS A 30 7.72 -10.92 30.01
CA HIS A 30 8.08 -10.94 31.42
C HIS A 30 7.52 -12.17 32.15
N ARG A 31 6.25 -12.55 31.92
CA ARG A 31 5.61 -13.71 32.56
C ARG A 31 6.33 -15.03 32.26
N PHE A 32 6.74 -15.25 31.03
CA PHE A 32 7.52 -16.44 30.69
C PHE A 32 8.89 -16.47 31.37
N LEU A 33 9.57 -15.31 31.44
CA LEU A 33 10.83 -15.19 32.15
C LEU A 33 10.67 -15.44 33.66
N GLU A 34 9.54 -15.04 34.25
CA GLU A 34 9.16 -15.31 35.64
C GLU A 34 8.81 -16.78 35.89
N LYS A 35 7.95 -17.39 35.06
CA LYS A 35 7.57 -18.83 35.15
C LYS A 35 8.80 -19.72 35.13
N THR A 36 9.76 -19.43 34.26
CA THR A 36 11.04 -20.16 34.18
C THR A 36 12.00 -19.86 35.35
N LYS A 37 11.78 -18.79 36.12
CA LYS A 37 12.55 -18.43 37.32
C LYS A 37 11.97 -19.09 38.59
N LYS A 38 10.64 -19.16 38.73
CA LYS A 38 9.94 -19.85 39.84
C LYS A 38 10.15 -21.36 39.81
N LYS A 39 10.07 -22.01 38.63
CA LYS A 39 10.44 -23.43 38.47
C LYS A 39 11.87 -23.74 38.93
N LYS A 40 12.80 -22.78 38.77
CA LYS A 40 14.19 -22.94 39.24
C LYS A 40 14.32 -22.86 40.77
N LYS A 41 13.55 -21.99 41.44
CA LYS A 41 13.54 -21.88 42.90
C LYS A 41 12.91 -23.10 43.58
N SER A 42 11.79 -23.63 43.07
CA SER A 42 11.20 -24.86 43.62
C SER A 42 12.12 -26.07 43.46
N THR A 43 12.85 -26.17 42.34
CA THR A 43 13.84 -27.24 42.13
C THR A 43 15.05 -27.12 43.08
N ALA A 44 15.39 -25.92 43.54
CA ALA A 44 16.48 -25.67 44.49
C ALA A 44 16.06 -25.92 45.95
N VAL A 45 14.82 -25.59 46.32
CA VAL A 45 14.26 -25.83 47.66
C VAL A 45 14.00 -27.34 47.88
N ASN A 46 13.44 -28.04 46.90
CA ASN A 46 13.23 -29.50 46.99
C ASN A 46 14.55 -30.31 47.01
N LYS A 47 15.67 -29.72 46.57
CA LYS A 47 17.01 -30.32 46.72
C LYS A 47 17.64 -30.07 48.10
N ALA A 48 17.17 -29.08 48.83
CA ALA A 48 17.64 -28.76 50.18
C ALA A 48 16.87 -29.55 51.26
N GLU A 49 15.58 -29.86 51.03
CA GLU A 49 14.73 -30.61 51.99
C GLU A 49 14.80 -32.14 51.83
N GLY A 50 15.40 -32.67 50.75
CA GLY A 50 15.47 -34.11 50.46
C GLY A 50 16.66 -34.89 51.05
N LYS A 51 17.26 -34.44 52.16
CA LYS A 51 18.36 -35.16 52.84
C LYS A 51 18.05 -35.43 54.31
N SER A 52 17.08 -36.29 54.59
CA SER A 52 17.08 -37.09 55.81
C SER A 52 16.14 -38.30 55.68
N ASN A 53 16.68 -39.45 56.06
CA ASN A 53 16.06 -40.75 56.34
C ASN A 53 15.82 -41.71 55.16
N LYS A 54 16.73 -42.69 55.08
CA LYS A 54 16.48 -44.06 54.64
C LYS A 54 15.88 -44.83 55.83
N ASP A 55 14.83 -45.62 55.63
CA ASP A 55 14.84 -47.08 55.85
C ASP A 55 13.45 -47.73 55.67
N GLU A 56 13.50 -48.91 55.05
CA GLU A 56 12.73 -50.17 55.21
C GLU A 56 11.19 -50.33 55.05
N THR A 57 10.87 -51.25 54.12
CA THR A 57 9.88 -52.39 54.15
C THR A 57 8.36 -52.25 53.92
N ASP A 58 7.92 -52.98 52.89
CA ASP A 58 6.66 -53.72 52.60
C ASP A 58 5.34 -53.50 53.38
N LYS A 59 4.25 -53.20 52.63
CA LYS A 59 3.00 -54.00 52.48
C LYS A 59 1.88 -53.20 51.77
N LYS A 60 1.15 -53.84 50.83
CA LYS A 60 -0.18 -53.43 50.28
C LYS A 60 -1.32 -54.04 51.18
N PRO A 61 -2.65 -53.74 51.07
CA PRO A 61 -3.44 -53.01 50.04
C PRO A 61 -4.65 -52.13 50.54
N GLU A 62 -5.36 -51.52 49.57
CA GLU A 62 -6.82 -51.18 49.49
C GLU A 62 -7.47 -50.03 50.31
N GLY A 63 -8.21 -49.14 49.60
CA GLY A 63 -9.36 -48.39 50.13
C GLY A 63 -9.47 -46.86 49.84
N GLU A 64 -10.13 -46.50 48.73
CA GLU A 64 -11.05 -45.36 48.50
C GLU A 64 -10.68 -43.84 48.61
N PHE A 65 -10.96 -43.14 47.48
CA PHE A 65 -11.37 -41.74 47.22
C PHE A 65 -10.49 -40.52 47.62
N ASP A 66 -9.87 -39.87 46.61
CA ASP A 66 -10.09 -38.45 46.18
C ASP A 66 -9.22 -38.14 44.93
N PRO A 67 -9.71 -37.54 43.80
CA PRO A 67 -8.86 -37.19 42.68
C PRO A 67 -8.19 -35.83 42.93
N MET A 68 -7.13 -35.83 43.75
CA MET A 68 -6.22 -34.69 43.85
C MET A 68 -5.30 -34.59 42.63
N ILE A 69 -5.21 -33.35 42.16
CA ILE A 69 -4.38 -32.82 41.08
C ILE A 69 -2.91 -33.17 41.33
N ASP A 70 -2.37 -34.11 40.55
CA ASP A 70 -0.92 -34.30 40.41
C ASP A 70 -0.47 -34.00 38.97
N GLY A 71 0.64 -33.29 38.88
CA GLY A 71 1.21 -32.75 37.64
C GLY A 71 2.40 -31.83 37.91
N GLN A 72 3.28 -32.18 38.86
CA GLN A 72 4.55 -31.47 39.06
C GLN A 72 5.61 -31.92 38.03
N GLU A 73 5.62 -31.29 36.85
CA GLU A 73 6.70 -31.50 35.86
C GLU A 73 7.98 -30.69 36.18
N LYS A 74 9.12 -31.39 36.27
CA LYS A 74 10.48 -30.84 36.30
C LYS A 74 10.70 -29.82 35.16
N PRO A 75 11.42 -28.69 35.35
CA PRO A 75 11.85 -27.90 34.21
C PRO A 75 12.86 -28.72 33.39
N THR A 76 12.50 -29.09 32.17
CA THR A 76 13.39 -29.81 31.24
C THR A 76 14.61 -28.96 30.92
N LYS A 77 15.78 -29.59 30.68
CA LYS A 77 17.02 -28.92 30.19
C LYS A 77 16.77 -27.98 29.00
N GLU A 78 15.72 -28.24 28.24
CA GLU A 78 15.27 -27.42 27.12
C GLU A 78 14.67 -26.07 27.55
N GLN A 79 13.87 -26.01 28.63
CA GLN A 79 13.30 -24.75 29.14
C GLN A 79 14.38 -23.78 29.66
N GLU A 80 15.46 -24.28 30.26
CA GLU A 80 16.61 -23.44 30.65
C GLU A 80 17.40 -22.92 29.44
N LYS A 81 17.61 -23.76 28.41
CA LYS A 81 18.19 -23.31 27.14
C LYS A 81 17.32 -22.23 26.48
N LEU A 82 15.99 -22.40 26.51
CA LEU A 82 15.02 -21.47 25.97
C LEU A 82 15.03 -20.13 26.73
N ARG A 83 15.10 -20.16 28.06
CA ARG A 83 15.23 -18.96 28.89
C ARG A 83 16.53 -18.21 28.63
N ASN A 84 17.68 -18.90 28.62
CA ASN A 84 18.97 -18.28 28.33
C ASN A 84 18.99 -17.67 26.92
N LYS A 85 18.32 -18.34 25.97
CA LYS A 85 18.09 -17.82 24.62
C LYS A 85 17.23 -16.55 24.67
N VAL A 86 16.09 -16.56 25.35
CA VAL A 86 15.22 -15.37 25.51
C VAL A 86 15.96 -14.21 26.18
N THR A 87 16.69 -14.43 27.28
CA THR A 87 17.44 -13.37 27.97
C THR A 87 18.58 -12.82 27.09
N LYS A 88 19.29 -13.67 26.36
CA LYS A 88 20.31 -13.24 25.38
C LYS A 88 19.70 -12.45 24.22
N LEU A 89 18.47 -12.78 23.83
CA LEU A 89 17.73 -12.08 22.78
C LEU A 89 17.18 -10.73 23.25
N MET A 90 16.69 -10.63 24.49
CA MET A 90 16.30 -9.35 25.09
C MET A 90 17.49 -8.40 25.23
N LYS A 91 18.66 -8.89 25.68
CA LYS A 91 19.90 -8.08 25.74
C LYS A 91 20.34 -7.56 24.37
N LYS A 92 19.97 -8.26 23.28
CA LYS A 92 20.23 -7.86 21.90
C LYS A 92 19.07 -7.06 21.27
N GLN A 93 18.09 -6.62 22.07
CA GLN A 93 16.85 -5.94 21.64
C GLN A 93 16.06 -6.71 20.57
N LYS A 94 16.23 -8.04 20.51
CA LYS A 94 15.54 -8.92 19.54
C LYS A 94 14.18 -9.37 20.07
N VAL A 95 13.34 -8.42 20.48
CA VAL A 95 12.03 -8.60 21.15
C VAL A 95 11.11 -9.59 20.42
N HIS A 96 11.23 -9.67 19.10
CA HIS A 96 10.37 -10.52 18.29
C HIS A 96 10.74 -12.02 18.30
N GLN A 97 12.03 -12.34 18.37
CA GLN A 97 12.48 -13.74 18.56
C GLN A 97 11.94 -14.29 19.87
N VAL A 98 11.89 -13.42 20.87
CA VAL A 98 11.31 -13.71 22.17
C VAL A 98 9.81 -13.94 22.04
N ARG A 99 9.06 -13.06 21.35
CA ARG A 99 7.61 -13.24 21.08
C ARG A 99 7.26 -14.59 20.45
N ARG A 100 8.06 -15.10 19.50
CA ARG A 100 7.79 -16.39 18.86
C ARG A 100 7.93 -17.57 19.82
N ILE A 101 9.02 -17.57 20.61
CA ILE A 101 9.27 -18.58 21.64
C ILE A 101 8.14 -18.61 22.67
N LEU A 102 7.57 -17.44 22.99
CA LEU A 102 6.48 -17.30 23.95
C LEU A 102 5.16 -17.81 23.42
N LYS A 103 4.87 -17.57 22.14
CA LYS A 103 3.62 -17.99 21.50
C LYS A 103 3.48 -19.51 21.43
N GLU A 104 4.61 -20.23 21.44
CA GLU A 104 4.67 -21.71 21.48
C GLU A 104 4.60 -22.27 22.92
N GLN A 105 4.71 -21.42 23.96
CA GLN A 105 4.86 -21.83 25.37
C GLN A 105 3.80 -21.25 26.32
N ASP A 106 2.99 -20.29 25.89
CA ASP A 106 2.04 -19.58 26.75
C ASP A 106 0.60 -19.83 26.28
N ASP A 107 -0.15 -20.65 27.02
CA ASP A 107 -1.56 -21.00 26.77
C ASP A 107 -2.56 -19.89 27.18
N VAL A 108 -2.06 -18.70 27.56
CA VAL A 108 -2.89 -17.61 28.07
C VAL A 108 -3.55 -16.88 26.91
N GLU A 109 -4.87 -16.76 26.96
CA GLU A 109 -5.64 -15.99 25.97
C GLU A 109 -5.15 -14.53 25.87
N PRO A 110 -5.13 -13.95 24.65
CA PRO A 110 -4.84 -12.55 24.47
C PRO A 110 -5.75 -11.62 25.25
N TRP A 111 -5.21 -10.46 25.65
CA TRP A 111 -6.04 -9.41 26.22
C TRP A 111 -7.08 -8.99 25.20
N GLY A 112 -8.33 -8.83 25.65
CA GLY A 112 -9.37 -8.22 24.84
C GLY A 112 -9.01 -6.77 24.51
N GLN A 113 -9.53 -6.25 23.40
CA GLN A 113 -9.31 -4.85 22.98
C GLN A 113 -9.66 -3.85 24.10
N GLU A 114 -10.62 -4.17 24.95
CA GLU A 114 -10.98 -3.34 26.10
C GLU A 114 -9.86 -3.22 27.12
N ALA A 115 -9.20 -4.33 27.48
CA ALA A 115 -8.09 -4.32 28.41
C ALA A 115 -6.88 -3.57 27.85
N GLN A 116 -6.55 -3.79 26.58
CA GLN A 116 -5.49 -3.06 25.87
C GLN A 116 -5.74 -1.54 25.93
N VAL A 117 -6.96 -1.11 25.60
CA VAL A 117 -7.33 0.31 25.61
C VAL A 117 -7.28 0.92 27.00
N LYS A 118 -7.77 0.22 28.03
CA LYS A 118 -7.72 0.70 29.42
C LYS A 118 -6.29 0.90 29.90
N VAL A 119 -5.41 -0.06 29.64
CA VAL A 119 -3.97 0.03 29.99
C VAL A 119 -3.30 1.16 29.20
N GLY A 120 -3.52 1.23 27.90
CA GLY A 120 -2.97 2.28 27.05
C GLY A 120 -3.39 3.68 27.49
N CYS A 121 -4.68 3.89 27.81
CA CYS A 121 -5.16 5.17 28.32
C CYS A 121 -4.52 5.55 29.66
N ARG A 122 -4.33 4.61 30.58
CA ARG A 122 -3.68 4.90 31.86
C ARG A 122 -2.23 5.32 31.68
N LEU A 123 -1.50 4.69 30.76
CA LEU A 123 -0.12 5.06 30.46
C LEU A 123 -0.01 6.40 29.75
N ILE A 124 -0.93 6.71 28.83
CA ILE A 124 -1.00 8.04 28.21
C ILE A 124 -1.25 9.10 29.28
N GLN A 125 -2.16 8.84 30.23
CA GLN A 125 -2.42 9.76 31.33
C GLN A 125 -1.16 10.03 32.16
N LEU A 126 -0.43 8.97 32.56
CA LEU A 126 0.82 9.12 33.30
C LEU A 126 1.87 9.90 32.50
N LEU A 127 1.95 9.67 31.18
CA LEU A 127 2.85 10.42 30.31
C LEU A 127 2.49 11.92 30.27
N THR A 128 1.20 12.24 30.14
CA THR A 128 0.71 13.62 30.17
C THR A 128 0.97 14.31 31.51
N GLU A 129 0.89 13.58 32.62
CA GLU A 129 1.14 14.09 33.97
C GLU A 129 2.64 14.28 34.30
N THR A 130 3.55 13.69 33.51
CA THR A 130 5.00 13.67 33.81
C THR A 130 5.87 14.37 32.76
N ALA A 131 5.41 14.49 31.52
CA ALA A 131 6.20 15.07 30.45
C ALA A 131 6.00 16.59 30.38
N TYR A 132 7.02 17.34 30.76
CA TYR A 132 7.06 18.80 30.69
C TYR A 132 8.22 19.30 29.84
N ILE A 133 8.03 20.45 29.19
CA ILE A 133 9.05 21.13 28.38
C ILE A 133 9.65 22.26 29.21
N GLN A 134 10.98 22.35 29.21
CA GLN A 134 11.68 23.47 29.81
C GLN A 134 11.58 24.71 28.90
N PRO A 135 11.44 25.92 29.48
CA PRO A 135 11.32 27.14 28.68
C PRO A 135 12.57 27.37 27.81
N PRO A 136 12.43 28.04 26.64
CA PRO A 136 13.55 28.44 25.81
C PRO A 136 14.53 29.33 26.58
N ILE A 137 15.84 29.23 26.25
CA ILE A 137 16.91 30.02 26.88
C ILE A 137 16.73 31.54 26.65
N ASP A 138 15.95 31.93 25.64
CA ASP A 138 15.72 33.33 25.22
C ASP A 138 14.62 34.06 26.01
N GLN A 139 14.08 33.47 27.08
CA GLN A 139 13.18 34.20 27.99
C GLN A 139 13.97 35.27 28.75
N LEU A 140 13.77 36.54 28.39
CA LEU A 140 14.16 37.70 29.20
C LEU A 140 13.69 37.47 30.65
N GLY A 141 14.63 37.52 31.59
CA GLY A 141 14.53 36.96 32.95
C GLY A 141 13.57 37.64 33.93
N ASP A 142 12.40 38.11 33.49
CA ASP A 142 11.45 38.85 34.33
C ASP A 142 10.09 38.13 34.52
N GLY A 143 10.06 36.79 34.39
CA GLY A 143 8.87 35.98 34.65
C GLY A 143 9.17 34.57 35.18
N PRO A 144 8.24 33.92 35.89
CA PRO A 144 8.42 32.55 36.38
C PRO A 144 8.59 31.58 35.19
N PRO A 145 9.43 30.53 35.32
CA PRO A 145 9.72 29.61 34.23
C PRO A 145 8.43 28.95 33.74
N GLU A 146 8.12 29.13 32.47
CA GLU A 146 6.87 28.66 31.88
C GLU A 146 6.98 27.16 31.56
N ILE A 147 6.84 26.33 32.59
CA ILE A 147 6.82 24.87 32.47
C ILE A 147 5.50 24.48 31.82
N ARG A 148 5.55 24.12 30.53
CA ARG A 148 4.37 23.69 29.77
C ARG A 148 4.34 22.17 29.61
N PRO A 149 3.17 21.51 29.71
CA PRO A 149 3.07 20.07 29.46
C PRO A 149 3.39 19.76 28.00
N ALA A 150 4.21 18.73 27.76
CA ALA A 150 4.64 18.32 26.41
C ALA A 150 3.50 17.72 25.58
N PHE A 151 2.52 17.13 26.27
CA PHE A 151 1.34 16.52 25.68
C PHE A 151 0.10 17.05 26.39
N LEU A 152 -0.98 17.29 25.63
CA LEU A 152 -2.24 17.77 26.17
C LEU A 152 -3.40 16.96 25.60
N HIS A 153 -4.31 16.51 26.47
CA HIS A 153 -5.55 15.87 26.04
C HIS A 153 -6.61 16.93 25.76
N SER A 154 -7.07 17.02 24.51
CA SER A 154 -8.14 17.94 24.11
C SER A 154 -9.26 17.21 23.37
N LEU A 155 -10.46 17.81 23.39
CA LEU A 155 -11.63 17.33 22.65
C LEU A 155 -11.83 18.18 21.41
N LYS A 156 -11.65 17.58 20.23
CA LYS A 156 -11.92 18.25 18.95
C LYS A 156 -13.34 17.96 18.48
N THR A 157 -14.01 19.00 18.02
CA THR A 157 -15.34 18.88 17.39
C THR A 157 -15.17 18.86 15.89
N LEU A 158 -15.59 17.77 15.24
CA LEU A 158 -15.74 17.71 13.79
C LEU A 158 -17.16 18.12 13.42
N THR A 159 -17.31 19.30 12.83
CA THR A 159 -18.53 19.75 12.15
C THR A 159 -18.45 19.29 10.70
N LYS A 160 -19.32 18.37 10.29
CA LYS A 160 -19.53 18.07 8.86
C LYS A 160 -20.67 18.97 8.38
N GLU A 161 -20.38 19.93 7.52
CA GLU A 161 -21.40 20.87 6.98
C GLU A 161 -22.59 20.14 6.33
N THR A 162 -22.39 18.93 5.80
CA THR A 162 -23.44 18.13 5.12
C THR A 162 -24.34 17.31 6.05
N GLN A 163 -24.02 17.17 7.34
CA GLN A 163 -24.86 16.44 8.31
C GLN A 163 -24.86 17.25 9.60
N LYS A 164 -26.04 17.71 10.08
CA LYS A 164 -26.26 18.38 11.38
C LYS A 164 -25.91 17.48 12.59
N CYS A 165 -24.73 16.88 12.60
CA CYS A 165 -24.21 16.00 13.63
C CYS A 165 -22.78 16.43 13.92
N SER A 166 -22.57 17.13 15.02
CA SER A 166 -21.25 17.44 15.55
C SER A 166 -20.71 16.17 16.24
N ARG A 167 -19.52 15.72 15.86
CA ARG A 167 -18.90 14.55 16.48
C ARG A 167 -17.65 14.99 17.23
N ARG A 168 -17.70 14.91 18.57
CA ARG A 168 -16.54 15.15 19.42
C ARG A 168 -15.66 13.90 19.49
N TYR A 169 -14.35 14.09 19.42
CA TYR A 169 -13.37 13.02 19.60
C TYR A 169 -12.17 13.56 20.37
N GLY A 170 -11.64 12.77 21.29
CA GLY A 170 -10.44 13.15 22.02
C GLY A 170 -9.16 12.90 21.22
N VAL A 171 -8.25 13.85 21.33
CA VAL A 171 -6.92 13.82 20.74
C VAL A 171 -5.88 14.10 21.83
N ILE A 172 -4.71 13.51 21.68
CA ILE A 172 -3.51 13.94 22.39
C ILE A 172 -2.77 14.85 21.43
N GLU A 173 -2.60 16.10 21.82
CA GLU A 173 -1.83 17.12 21.12
C GLU A 173 -0.43 17.20 21.71
N CYS A 174 0.54 17.35 20.83
CA CYS A 174 1.94 17.52 21.17
C CYS A 174 2.29 19.00 21.03
N ASP A 175 3.09 19.51 21.97
CA ASP A 175 3.59 20.88 21.89
C ASP A 175 4.37 21.12 20.57
N PRO A 176 4.26 22.31 19.95
CA PRO A 176 4.96 22.63 18.71
C PRO A 176 6.48 22.44 18.75
N LEU A 177 7.14 22.65 19.90
CA LEU A 177 8.58 22.43 20.05
C LEU A 177 8.93 20.95 19.94
N VAL A 178 8.15 20.08 20.59
CA VAL A 178 8.34 18.64 20.49
C VAL A 178 8.00 18.17 19.08
N CYS A 179 6.93 18.69 18.47
CA CYS A 179 6.56 18.37 17.09
C CYS A 179 7.69 18.74 16.10
N ARG A 180 8.35 19.89 16.26
CA ARG A 180 9.54 20.26 15.48
C ARG A 180 10.73 19.33 15.76
N GLY A 181 10.90 18.89 16.99
CA GLY A 181 11.93 17.91 17.38
C GLY A 181 11.70 16.50 16.83
N LEU A 182 10.44 16.11 16.57
CA LEU A 182 10.09 14.78 16.04
C LEU A 182 10.73 14.52 14.68
N GLU A 183 10.87 15.54 13.84
CA GLU A 183 11.53 15.42 12.53
C GLU A 183 13.00 15.00 12.69
N LYS A 184 13.75 15.65 13.61
CA LYS A 184 15.16 15.33 13.88
C LYS A 184 15.34 14.00 14.60
N THR A 185 14.38 13.62 15.43
CA THR A 185 14.44 12.38 16.24
C THR A 185 13.87 11.17 15.51
N ALA A 186 13.16 11.35 14.38
CA ALA A 186 12.66 10.27 13.53
C ALA A 186 13.78 9.29 13.14
N ARG A 187 15.02 9.75 12.98
CA ARG A 187 16.21 8.93 12.71
C ARG A 187 16.57 7.91 13.81
N HIS A 188 16.01 8.05 15.01
CA HIS A 188 16.25 7.17 16.16
C HIS A 188 15.07 6.22 16.45
N MET A 189 13.95 6.32 15.74
CA MET A 189 12.82 5.38 15.90
C MET A 189 13.22 3.94 15.57
N VAL A 190 12.84 2.98 16.41
CA VAL A 190 13.08 1.56 16.10
C VAL A 190 12.02 1.07 15.12
N ILE A 191 12.43 0.68 13.91
CA ILE A 191 11.56 0.07 12.90
C ILE A 191 11.52 -1.46 13.14
N PRO A 192 10.37 -2.06 13.52
CA PRO A 192 10.30 -3.49 13.86
C PRO A 192 10.56 -4.43 12.68
N TYR A 193 10.05 -4.10 11.51
CA TYR A 193 10.14 -4.90 10.29
C TYR A 193 11.16 -4.26 9.36
N MET A 194 12.43 -4.63 9.47
CA MET A 194 13.50 -4.20 8.57
C MET A 194 13.68 -5.17 7.38
N PRO A 195 14.24 -4.75 6.24
CA PRO A 195 14.64 -5.66 5.16
C PRO A 195 15.53 -6.79 5.69
N MET A 196 15.41 -7.98 5.11
CA MET A 196 16.17 -9.15 5.54
C MET A 196 17.51 -9.24 4.79
N LEU A 197 18.62 -9.40 5.50
CA LEU A 197 19.93 -9.65 4.87
C LEU A 197 20.09 -11.08 4.33
N VAL A 198 19.19 -11.98 4.72
CA VAL A 198 19.15 -13.37 4.29
C VAL A 198 17.82 -13.66 3.59
N PRO A 199 17.76 -14.67 2.70
CA PRO A 199 16.52 -15.03 2.03
C PRO A 199 15.37 -15.26 3.01
N PRO A 200 14.14 -14.79 2.71
CA PRO A 200 12.98 -15.01 3.56
C PRO A 200 12.65 -16.50 3.74
N LEU A 201 11.99 -16.83 4.84
CA LEU A 201 11.45 -18.17 5.03
C LEU A 201 10.31 -18.44 4.04
N ARG A 202 10.34 -19.62 3.45
CA ARG A 202 9.26 -20.10 2.58
C ARG A 202 7.92 -20.17 3.31
N TRP A 203 6.84 -19.78 2.65
CA TRP A 203 5.50 -19.90 3.19
C TRP A 203 5.06 -21.36 3.27
N ARG A 204 4.60 -21.77 4.45
CA ARG A 204 4.09 -23.13 4.75
C ARG A 204 2.73 -23.12 5.43
N GLY A 205 2.07 -21.98 5.49
CA GLY A 205 0.77 -21.81 6.12
C GLY A 205 0.48 -20.34 6.41
N TYR A 206 -0.70 -20.08 6.97
CA TYR A 206 -1.21 -18.72 7.20
C TYR A 206 -0.28 -17.81 8.03
N ASP A 207 0.36 -18.34 9.07
CA ASP A 207 1.25 -17.62 9.99
C ASP A 207 2.69 -18.16 10.02
N ARG A 208 3.07 -18.94 9.00
CA ARG A 208 4.38 -19.60 8.90
C ARG A 208 5.06 -19.24 7.57
N GLY A 209 5.99 -18.28 7.61
CA GLY A 209 6.78 -17.84 6.45
C GLY A 209 7.33 -16.43 6.62
N ALA A 210 7.96 -15.90 5.58
CA ALA A 210 8.55 -14.56 5.53
C ALA A 210 9.69 -14.33 6.55
N TYR A 211 9.41 -13.68 7.67
CA TYR A 211 10.47 -13.33 8.62
C TYR A 211 10.90 -14.51 9.49
N LEU A 212 12.20 -14.59 9.77
CA LEU A 212 12.77 -15.63 10.65
C LEU A 212 12.20 -15.61 12.07
N PHE A 213 11.77 -14.45 12.54
CA PHE A 213 11.49 -14.21 13.94
C PHE A 213 10.27 -13.36 14.21
N LEU A 214 9.92 -12.50 13.25
CA LEU A 214 8.76 -11.63 13.33
C LEU A 214 7.52 -12.44 12.95
N PRO A 215 6.40 -12.32 13.69
CA PRO A 215 5.15 -12.93 13.28
C PRO A 215 4.77 -12.36 11.92
N SER A 216 4.52 -13.25 10.97
CA SER A 216 4.24 -12.89 9.59
C SER A 216 2.95 -13.60 9.16
N TYR A 217 2.06 -12.86 8.52
CA TYR A 217 0.79 -13.41 8.06
C TYR A 217 0.71 -13.30 6.53
N VAL A 218 0.25 -14.37 5.88
CA VAL A 218 0.09 -14.42 4.42
C VAL A 218 -0.86 -13.33 3.95
N MET A 219 -1.96 -13.09 4.68
CA MET A 219 -3.01 -12.15 4.27
C MET A 219 -3.22 -11.02 5.28
N ARG A 220 -3.32 -9.79 4.79
CA ARG A 220 -3.69 -8.59 5.56
C ARG A 220 -5.20 -8.55 5.77
N THR A 221 -5.67 -9.07 6.90
CA THR A 221 -7.12 -9.19 7.20
C THR A 221 -7.72 -7.99 7.94
N HIS A 222 -6.91 -7.02 8.38
CA HIS A 222 -7.35 -5.82 9.11
C HIS A 222 -8.36 -6.07 10.27
N GLY A 223 -8.31 -7.26 10.89
CA GLY A 223 -9.20 -7.65 11.97
C GLY A 223 -10.43 -8.48 11.57
N ALA A 224 -10.68 -8.68 10.27
CA ALA A 224 -11.82 -9.47 9.78
C ALA A 224 -11.63 -10.97 10.08
N LYS A 225 -12.46 -11.51 10.97
CA LYS A 225 -12.36 -12.91 11.43
C LYS A 225 -12.62 -13.92 10.31
N GLN A 226 -13.64 -13.67 9.49
CA GLN A 226 -14.04 -14.59 8.41
C GLN A 226 -12.96 -14.74 7.33
N GLN A 227 -12.25 -13.67 6.99
CA GLN A 227 -11.12 -13.74 6.05
C GLN A 227 -10.01 -14.63 6.61
N ARG A 228 -9.66 -14.43 7.88
CA ARG A 228 -8.64 -15.23 8.56
C ARG A 228 -9.03 -16.70 8.64
N GLU A 229 -10.30 -17.00 8.94
CA GLU A 229 -10.79 -18.38 9.01
C GLU A 229 -10.85 -19.03 7.64
N ALA A 230 -11.24 -18.31 6.59
CA ALA A 230 -11.29 -18.83 5.23
C ALA A 230 -9.91 -19.28 4.75
N VAL A 231 -8.87 -18.46 4.94
CA VAL A 231 -7.51 -18.83 4.55
C VAL A 231 -6.94 -19.95 5.43
N LYS A 232 -7.27 -19.98 6.72
CA LYS A 232 -6.81 -21.05 7.63
C LYS A 232 -7.47 -22.41 7.35
N ARG A 233 -8.72 -22.44 6.89
CA ARG A 233 -9.45 -23.66 6.56
C ARG A 233 -9.14 -24.19 5.16
N ALA A 234 -8.62 -23.35 4.27
CA ALA A 234 -8.25 -23.77 2.94
C ALA A 234 -7.12 -24.82 3.00
N PRO A 235 -7.23 -25.90 2.19
CA PRO A 235 -6.23 -26.95 2.20
C PRO A 235 -4.91 -26.43 1.60
N MET A 236 -3.79 -26.96 2.09
CA MET A 236 -2.46 -26.47 1.73
C MET A 236 -2.13 -26.60 0.24
N ASN A 237 -2.59 -27.67 -0.40
CA ASN A 237 -2.42 -27.92 -1.84
C ASN A 237 -3.08 -26.81 -2.69
N GLN A 238 -4.21 -26.27 -2.25
CA GLN A 238 -4.92 -25.19 -2.93
C GLN A 238 -4.15 -23.86 -2.83
N LEU A 239 -3.38 -23.63 -1.77
CA LEU A 239 -2.64 -22.39 -1.55
C LEU A 239 -1.19 -22.44 -2.04
N GLU A 240 -0.69 -23.61 -2.43
CA GLU A 240 0.69 -23.82 -2.86
C GLU A 240 1.14 -22.87 -3.98
N PRO A 241 0.36 -22.62 -5.05
CA PRO A 241 0.75 -21.67 -6.10
C PRO A 241 0.93 -20.24 -5.58
N ALA A 242 0.07 -19.80 -4.66
CA ALA A 242 0.19 -18.47 -4.05
C ALA A 242 1.42 -18.37 -3.14
N PHE A 243 1.76 -19.44 -2.41
CA PHE A 243 2.98 -19.51 -1.60
C PHE A 243 4.25 -19.51 -2.46
N GLU A 244 4.27 -20.29 -3.56
CA GLU A 244 5.39 -20.31 -4.51
C GLU A 244 5.62 -18.91 -5.11
N ALA A 245 4.56 -18.18 -5.45
CA ALA A 245 4.65 -16.83 -5.97
C ALA A 245 5.18 -15.84 -4.93
N LEU A 246 4.69 -15.88 -3.69
CA LEU A 246 5.19 -15.03 -2.60
C LEU A 246 6.66 -15.31 -2.26
N ASP A 247 7.06 -16.58 -2.24
CA ASP A 247 8.44 -17.00 -2.04
C ASP A 247 9.34 -16.48 -3.17
N THR A 248 8.82 -16.49 -4.41
CA THR A 248 9.52 -15.96 -5.59
C THR A 248 9.75 -14.47 -5.48
N LEU A 249 8.70 -13.69 -5.21
CA LEU A 249 8.81 -12.24 -5.00
C LEU A 249 9.70 -11.89 -3.81
N GLY A 250 9.67 -12.70 -2.76
CA GLY A 250 10.49 -12.52 -1.56
C GLY A 250 11.97 -12.83 -1.76
N ASN A 251 12.30 -13.72 -2.68
CA ASN A 251 13.67 -14.16 -2.96
C ASN A 251 14.43 -13.24 -3.93
N THR A 252 13.80 -12.21 -4.48
CA THR A 252 14.49 -11.21 -5.30
C THR A 252 15.41 -10.37 -4.42
N LYS A 253 16.72 -10.40 -4.70
CA LYS A 253 17.76 -9.69 -3.94
C LYS A 253 17.91 -8.25 -4.47
N TRP A 254 17.79 -7.28 -3.57
CA TRP A 254 17.90 -5.85 -3.85
C TRP A 254 19.19 -5.27 -3.25
N ARG A 255 19.67 -4.16 -3.80
CA ARG A 255 20.72 -3.33 -3.19
C ARG A 255 20.38 -1.85 -3.33
N VAL A 256 21.07 -1.01 -2.55
CA VAL A 256 20.91 0.45 -2.61
C VAL A 256 21.84 1.02 -3.69
N ASN A 257 21.28 1.79 -4.63
CA ASN A 257 22.05 2.57 -5.59
C ASN A 257 22.73 3.75 -4.87
N LYS A 258 24.04 3.63 -4.67
CA LYS A 258 24.84 4.61 -3.92
C LYS A 258 24.93 5.97 -4.62
N ARG A 259 24.93 5.99 -5.95
CA ARG A 259 25.01 7.23 -6.74
C ARG A 259 23.75 8.06 -6.56
N ILE A 260 22.58 7.44 -6.71
CA ILE A 260 21.30 8.11 -6.50
C ILE A 260 21.11 8.52 -5.03
N LEU A 261 21.46 7.65 -4.08
CA LEU A 261 21.39 8.01 -2.66
C LEU A 261 22.24 9.25 -2.34
N SER A 262 23.44 9.37 -2.92
CA SER A 262 24.29 10.54 -2.72
C SER A 262 23.67 11.82 -3.29
N VAL A 263 23.01 11.75 -4.45
CA VAL A 263 22.31 12.91 -5.05
C VAL A 263 21.13 13.31 -4.18
N VAL A 264 20.31 12.35 -3.74
CA VAL A 264 19.16 12.60 -2.85
C VAL A 264 19.62 13.20 -1.52
N ASP A 265 20.71 12.68 -0.93
CA ASP A 265 21.27 13.22 0.32
C ASP A 265 21.76 14.68 0.15
N ARG A 266 22.36 15.03 -1.01
CA ARG A 266 22.77 16.40 -1.32
C ARG A 266 21.57 17.34 -1.47
N ILE A 267 20.53 16.94 -2.21
CA ILE A 267 19.29 17.72 -2.39
C ILE A 267 18.59 17.92 -1.04
N TRP A 268 18.54 16.87 -0.22
CA TRP A 268 17.92 16.94 1.10
C TRP A 268 18.70 17.82 2.07
N ALA A 269 20.03 17.81 1.99
CA ALA A 269 20.90 18.69 2.76
C ALA A 269 20.74 20.17 2.35
N SER A 270 20.46 20.46 1.08
CA SER A 270 20.33 21.82 0.56
C SER A 270 18.96 22.48 0.77
N GLY A 271 18.01 21.82 1.46
CA GLY A 271 16.69 22.38 1.74
C GLY A 271 15.51 21.64 1.08
N GLY A 272 15.77 20.67 0.19
CA GLY A 272 14.72 19.97 -0.54
C GLY A 272 14.12 20.79 -1.70
N GLY A 273 12.88 20.48 -2.09
CA GLY A 273 12.13 21.25 -3.10
C GLY A 273 12.45 20.95 -4.57
N LEU A 274 13.34 20.00 -4.86
CA LEU A 274 13.70 19.56 -6.22
C LEU A 274 13.19 18.14 -6.47
N ALA A 275 12.80 17.83 -7.71
CA ALA A 275 12.35 16.49 -8.13
C ALA A 275 11.21 15.91 -7.26
N ASP A 276 10.19 16.73 -6.97
CA ASP A 276 9.08 16.38 -6.05
C ASP A 276 9.49 16.01 -4.62
N LEU A 277 10.76 16.24 -4.24
CA LEU A 277 11.19 16.14 -2.86
C LEU A 277 10.58 17.29 -2.06
N VAL A 278 10.02 16.95 -0.91
CA VAL A 278 9.40 17.96 -0.05
C VAL A 278 10.39 19.02 0.38
N ASP A 279 9.92 20.27 0.33
CA ASP A 279 10.61 21.43 0.86
C ASP A 279 10.73 21.33 2.38
N ARG A 280 11.92 21.59 2.94
CA ARG A 280 12.19 21.59 4.38
C ARG A 280 11.59 22.80 5.10
N GLU A 281 11.19 23.84 4.38
CA GLU A 281 10.58 25.04 4.94
C GLU A 281 9.05 25.01 4.88
N ASP A 282 8.44 25.54 5.94
CA ASP A 282 6.99 25.70 6.05
C ASP A 282 6.54 26.93 5.27
N VAL A 283 5.37 26.85 4.64
CA VAL A 283 4.75 28.00 3.99
C VAL A 283 4.39 29.02 5.08
N PRO A 284 4.74 30.32 4.91
CA PRO A 284 4.39 31.34 5.89
C PRO A 284 2.87 31.44 6.03
N LEU A 285 2.41 31.67 7.26
CA LEU A 285 1.01 31.92 7.51
C LEU A 285 0.65 33.32 7.00
N PRO A 286 -0.48 33.49 6.31
CA PRO A 286 -0.90 34.81 5.84
C PRO A 286 -1.18 35.71 7.05
N GLU A 287 -0.71 36.95 6.97
CA GLU A 287 -0.93 37.97 8.00
C GLU A 287 -2.42 38.27 8.16
N GLU A 288 -2.81 38.55 9.40
CA GLU A 288 -4.19 38.93 9.73
C GLU A 288 -4.49 40.29 9.08
N PRO A 289 -5.56 40.40 8.26
CA PRO A 289 -5.92 41.67 7.67
C PRO A 289 -6.39 42.63 8.76
N ASP A 290 -5.91 43.87 8.70
CA ASP A 290 -6.33 44.96 9.59
C ASP A 290 -7.68 45.53 9.12
N THR A 291 -8.73 44.71 9.23
CA THR A 291 -10.08 45.00 8.72
C THR A 291 -11.14 44.38 9.61
N GLU A 292 -12.24 45.08 9.86
CA GLU A 292 -13.42 44.52 10.56
C GLU A 292 -14.38 43.75 9.63
N ASP A 293 -14.11 43.68 8.32
CA ASP A 293 -14.97 42.99 7.37
C ASP A 293 -14.98 41.47 7.64
N GLU A 294 -16.14 40.95 8.05
CA GLU A 294 -16.36 39.53 8.30
C GLU A 294 -16.03 38.64 7.09
N ALA A 295 -16.25 39.13 5.86
CA ALA A 295 -15.96 38.39 4.64
C ALA A 295 -14.45 38.24 4.42
N GLU A 296 -13.68 39.31 4.64
CA GLU A 296 -12.22 39.28 4.54
C GLU A 296 -11.59 38.46 5.66
N ILE A 297 -12.05 38.61 6.92
CA ILE A 297 -11.61 37.78 8.04
C ILE A 297 -11.92 36.31 7.77
N ARG A 298 -13.09 35.99 7.21
CA ARG A 298 -13.44 34.61 6.84
C ARG A 298 -12.50 34.09 5.75
N LYS A 299 -12.24 34.88 4.71
CA LYS A 299 -11.31 34.53 3.62
C LYS A 299 -9.88 34.31 4.14
N TRP A 300 -9.43 35.14 5.06
CA TRP A 300 -8.16 34.98 5.77
C TRP A 300 -8.14 33.68 6.58
N LYS A 301 -9.16 33.40 7.41
CA LYS A 301 -9.27 32.12 8.16
C LYS A 301 -9.20 30.90 7.24
N TRP A 302 -9.80 30.97 6.05
CA TRP A 302 -9.68 29.92 5.04
C TRP A 302 -8.25 29.78 4.49
N LYS A 303 -7.58 30.90 4.17
CA LYS A 303 -6.18 30.90 3.73
C LYS A 303 -5.23 30.35 4.81
N VAL A 304 -5.40 30.75 6.07
CA VAL A 304 -4.63 30.22 7.23
C VAL A 304 -4.86 28.72 7.37
N LYS A 305 -6.11 28.26 7.27
CA LYS A 305 -6.45 26.83 7.36
C LYS A 305 -5.84 26.03 6.20
N ALA A 306 -5.81 26.59 5.00
CA ALA A 306 -5.16 25.99 3.84
C ALA A 306 -3.63 25.90 4.05
N ALA A 307 -2.97 26.98 4.48
CA ALA A 307 -1.54 27.00 4.76
C ALA A 307 -1.16 25.99 5.87
N LYS A 308 -1.90 25.95 6.98
CA LYS A 308 -1.70 24.96 8.06
C LYS A 308 -1.87 23.53 7.56
N LYS A 309 -2.82 23.27 6.65
CA LYS A 309 -3.00 21.96 6.04
C LYS A 309 -1.79 21.57 5.21
N VAL A 310 -1.29 22.46 4.36
CA VAL A 310 -0.09 22.23 3.53
C VAL A 310 1.13 21.95 4.40
N ASN A 311 1.37 22.75 5.45
CA ASN A 311 2.50 22.52 6.36
C ASN A 311 2.38 21.18 7.11
N SER A 312 1.16 20.75 7.43
CA SER A 312 0.92 19.41 8.01
C SER A 312 1.27 18.27 7.07
N GLU A 313 0.89 18.41 5.80
CA GLU A 313 1.17 17.41 4.76
C GLU A 313 2.67 17.35 4.50
N ARG A 314 3.33 18.51 4.37
CA ARG A 314 4.79 18.62 4.23
C ARG A 314 5.52 17.98 5.41
N HIS A 315 5.19 18.34 6.65
CA HIS A 315 5.86 17.76 7.83
C HIS A 315 5.74 16.23 7.89
N SER A 316 4.57 15.67 7.55
CA SER A 316 4.39 14.22 7.47
C SER A 316 5.27 13.58 6.38
N GLN A 317 5.39 14.24 5.23
CA GLN A 317 6.25 13.79 4.14
C GLN A 317 7.74 13.90 4.50
N ARG A 318 8.17 14.95 5.21
CA ARG A 318 9.55 15.08 5.73
C ARG A 318 9.91 13.94 6.66
N CYS A 319 9.04 13.64 7.62
CA CYS A 319 9.25 12.52 8.54
C CYS A 319 9.34 11.18 7.81
N ASP A 320 8.51 10.96 6.80
CA ASP A 320 8.54 9.74 5.98
C ASP A 320 9.84 9.63 5.16
N ILE A 321 10.31 10.72 4.57
CA ILE A 321 11.60 10.78 3.86
C ILE A 321 12.76 10.49 4.81
N GLU A 322 12.78 11.08 6.00
CA GLU A 322 13.82 10.80 7.01
C GLU A 322 13.83 9.32 7.45
N LEU A 323 12.65 8.71 7.62
CA LEU A 323 12.54 7.28 7.90
C LEU A 323 13.01 6.40 6.74
N LYS A 324 12.82 6.82 5.48
CA LYS A 324 13.31 6.08 4.31
C LYS A 324 14.82 6.21 4.16
N LEU A 325 15.33 7.44 4.14
CA LEU A 325 16.73 7.76 3.85
C LEU A 325 17.64 7.46 5.06
N ALA A 326 17.39 8.12 6.19
CA ALA A 326 18.31 8.07 7.33
C ALA A 326 18.32 6.72 8.03
N GLN A 327 17.18 6.03 8.06
CA GLN A 327 17.01 4.80 8.84
C GLN A 327 17.17 3.53 8.03
N VAL A 328 16.70 3.49 6.79
CA VAL A 328 16.74 2.27 5.99
C VAL A 328 17.86 2.36 4.96
N ALA A 329 17.83 3.34 4.06
CA ALA A 329 18.80 3.44 2.97
C ALA A 329 20.24 3.58 3.50
N ARG A 330 20.51 4.50 4.43
CA ARG A 330 21.86 4.70 5.00
C ARG A 330 22.36 3.51 5.83
N LYS A 331 21.48 2.71 6.44
CA LYS A 331 21.87 1.51 7.18
C LYS A 331 22.14 0.32 6.27
N MET A 332 21.44 0.25 5.13
CA MET A 332 21.57 -0.84 4.15
C MET A 332 22.57 -0.55 3.03
N LYS A 333 23.10 0.68 2.94
CA LYS A 333 23.97 1.12 1.84
C LYS A 333 25.25 0.30 1.69
N ASP A 334 25.79 -0.21 2.79
CA ASP A 334 27.07 -0.93 2.82
C ASP A 334 26.87 -2.46 2.75
N GLU A 335 25.62 -2.92 2.77
CA GLU A 335 25.29 -4.34 2.66
C GLU A 335 25.31 -4.78 1.19
N GLU A 336 25.79 -5.99 0.90
CA GLU A 336 25.86 -6.54 -0.46
C GLU A 336 24.48 -6.73 -1.11
N GLY A 337 23.44 -6.89 -0.29
CA GLY A 337 22.06 -6.87 -0.71
C GLY A 337 21.11 -7.44 0.35
N PHE A 338 19.82 -7.20 0.16
CA PHE A 338 18.75 -7.53 1.08
C PHE A 338 17.47 -7.95 0.35
N TYR A 339 16.56 -8.54 1.10
CA TYR A 339 15.32 -9.14 0.61
C TYR A 339 14.11 -8.51 1.27
N TYR A 340 13.01 -8.46 0.53
CA TYR A 340 11.72 -7.99 1.00
C TYR A 340 10.73 -9.15 1.07
N PRO A 341 10.38 -9.66 2.27
CA PRO A 341 9.29 -10.62 2.38
C PRO A 341 7.96 -9.99 1.93
N HIS A 342 7.16 -10.75 1.19
CA HIS A 342 5.87 -10.29 0.67
C HIS A 342 4.69 -10.94 1.41
N ASN A 343 3.59 -10.21 1.50
CA ASN A 343 2.27 -10.72 1.88
C ASN A 343 1.19 -10.27 0.89
N LEU A 344 -0.01 -10.80 1.04
CA LEU A 344 -1.16 -10.49 0.20
C LEU A 344 -2.14 -9.57 0.93
N ASP A 345 -2.83 -8.71 0.20
CA ASP A 345 -4.11 -8.22 0.68
C ASP A 345 -5.20 -9.31 0.59
N PHE A 346 -6.43 -9.00 1.01
CA PHE A 346 -7.52 -9.97 0.96
C PHE A 346 -7.93 -10.38 -0.46
N ARG A 347 -7.48 -9.65 -1.50
CA ARG A 347 -7.82 -9.87 -2.90
C ARG A 347 -6.76 -10.72 -3.61
N GLY A 348 -5.56 -10.83 -3.03
CA GLY A 348 -4.43 -11.55 -3.61
C GLY A 348 -3.37 -10.65 -4.25
N ARG A 349 -3.41 -9.33 -4.06
CA ARG A 349 -2.30 -8.46 -4.50
C ARG A 349 -1.14 -8.57 -3.52
N ALA A 350 0.07 -8.79 -4.03
CA ALA A 350 1.26 -8.87 -3.21
C ALA A 350 1.80 -7.49 -2.81
N TYR A 351 2.34 -7.41 -1.60
CA TYR A 351 2.92 -6.22 -1.00
C TYR A 351 4.17 -6.59 -0.20
N PRO A 352 5.26 -5.82 -0.31
CA PRO A 352 6.36 -5.90 0.64
C PRO A 352 5.85 -5.67 2.07
N MET A 353 6.38 -6.45 3.03
CA MET A 353 6.04 -6.29 4.44
C MET A 353 6.72 -5.09 5.10
N HIS A 354 7.87 -4.66 4.58
CA HIS A 354 8.56 -3.47 5.08
C HIS A 354 7.81 -2.21 4.62
N PRO A 355 7.34 -1.33 5.54
CA PRO A 355 6.38 -0.27 5.20
C PRO A 355 7.01 1.00 4.61
N TYR A 356 8.30 1.27 4.83
CA TYR A 356 8.91 2.56 4.49
C TYR A 356 9.64 2.54 3.14
N LEU A 357 10.82 1.90 3.07
CA LEU A 357 11.62 1.80 1.85
C LEU A 357 11.38 0.45 1.17
N ASN A 358 10.59 0.44 0.11
CA ASN A 358 10.34 -0.73 -0.73
C ASN A 358 10.10 -0.28 -2.19
N HIS A 359 10.25 -1.21 -3.14
CA HIS A 359 10.08 -0.95 -4.57
C HIS A 359 8.65 -0.56 -4.99
N LEU A 360 7.67 -0.77 -4.11
CA LEU A 360 6.27 -0.36 -4.32
C LEU A 360 6.02 1.12 -3.92
N GLY A 361 7.03 1.81 -3.39
CA GLY A 361 6.97 3.19 -2.93
C GLY A 361 6.98 4.24 -4.04
N SER A 362 7.26 5.48 -3.64
CA SER A 362 7.39 6.65 -4.52
C SER A 362 8.64 6.55 -5.42
N ASP A 363 8.75 7.44 -6.41
CA ASP A 363 9.90 7.54 -7.33
C ASP A 363 11.27 7.46 -6.61
N ILE A 364 11.45 8.21 -5.52
CA ILE A 364 12.66 8.13 -4.66
C ILE A 364 12.96 6.69 -4.21
N CYS A 365 11.95 5.94 -3.76
CA CYS A 365 12.15 4.57 -3.30
C CYS A 365 12.56 3.65 -4.47
N ARG A 366 12.01 3.89 -5.67
CA ARG A 366 12.30 3.10 -6.87
C ARG A 366 13.69 3.43 -7.44
N GLY A 367 14.05 4.71 -7.54
CA GLY A 367 15.37 5.15 -8.01
C GLY A 367 16.53 4.77 -7.08
N ILE A 368 16.28 4.65 -5.77
CA ILE A 368 17.30 4.20 -4.79
C ILE A 368 17.51 2.68 -4.82
N LEU A 369 16.54 1.89 -5.29
CA LEU A 369 16.59 0.43 -5.25
C LEU A 369 16.93 -0.16 -6.62
N GLU A 370 17.92 -1.05 -6.66
CA GLU A 370 18.30 -1.79 -7.87
C GLU A 370 18.51 -3.27 -7.55
N PHE A 371 18.57 -4.14 -8.57
CA PHE A 371 18.82 -5.56 -8.35
C PHE A 371 20.26 -5.79 -7.88
N ALA A 372 20.43 -6.63 -6.86
CA ALA A 372 21.77 -6.93 -6.34
C ALA A 372 22.59 -7.75 -7.35
N GLU A 373 21.95 -8.70 -8.01
CA GLU A 373 22.53 -9.50 -9.09
C GLU A 373 22.45 -8.70 -10.39
N GLY A 374 23.58 -8.51 -11.06
CA GLY A 374 23.63 -7.83 -12.36
C GLY A 374 23.70 -8.82 -13.51
N ARG A 375 23.17 -8.43 -14.68
CA ARG A 375 23.26 -9.21 -15.91
C ARG A 375 23.85 -8.38 -17.06
N PRO A 376 24.62 -8.99 -17.97
CA PRO A 376 25.08 -8.28 -19.16
C PRO A 376 23.87 -7.86 -20.01
N LEU A 377 23.90 -6.62 -20.52
CA LEU A 377 22.77 -6.05 -21.26
C LEU A 377 22.44 -6.83 -22.55
N GLY A 378 23.45 -7.25 -23.31
CA GLY A 378 23.26 -7.73 -24.67
C GLY A 378 22.67 -6.67 -25.62
N LYS A 379 22.42 -7.07 -26.87
CA LYS A 379 21.82 -6.18 -27.90
C LYS A 379 20.40 -5.75 -27.54
N SER A 380 19.58 -6.70 -27.11
CA SER A 380 18.19 -6.45 -26.70
C SER A 380 18.13 -5.58 -25.46
N GLY A 381 18.95 -5.85 -24.44
CA GLY A 381 18.91 -5.09 -23.20
C GLY A 381 19.38 -3.64 -23.36
N LEU A 382 20.34 -3.35 -24.24
CA LEU A 382 20.69 -1.96 -24.54
C LEU A 382 19.52 -1.20 -25.18
N ARG A 383 18.80 -1.84 -26.11
CA ARG A 383 17.59 -1.28 -26.72
C ARG A 383 16.51 -1.04 -25.66
N TRP A 384 16.26 -2.02 -24.78
CA TRP A 384 15.28 -1.90 -23.71
C TRP A 384 15.65 -0.85 -22.66
N LEU A 385 16.94 -0.64 -22.38
CA LEU A 385 17.39 0.43 -21.49
C LEU A 385 17.11 1.82 -22.08
N LYS A 386 17.29 2.00 -23.39
CA LYS A 386 16.90 3.24 -24.09
C LYS A 386 15.38 3.46 -24.04
N ILE A 387 14.61 2.42 -24.38
CA ILE A 387 13.13 2.47 -24.29
C ILE A 387 12.68 2.78 -22.86
N HIS A 388 13.31 2.19 -21.85
CA HIS A 388 12.99 2.44 -20.46
C HIS A 388 13.24 3.89 -20.05
N LEU A 389 14.35 4.50 -20.47
CA LEU A 389 14.62 5.92 -20.23
C LEU A 389 13.55 6.80 -20.88
N ALA A 390 13.14 6.49 -22.12
CA ALA A 390 12.07 7.20 -22.80
C ALA A 390 10.71 7.05 -22.08
N ASN A 391 10.41 5.86 -21.53
CA ASN A 391 9.21 5.63 -20.73
C ASN A 391 9.20 6.47 -19.44
N LEU A 392 10.33 6.55 -18.75
CA LEU A 392 10.48 7.32 -17.51
C LEU A 392 10.42 8.84 -17.73
N TYR A 393 10.91 9.33 -18.88
CA TYR A 393 10.77 10.75 -19.24
C TYR A 393 9.30 11.14 -19.43
N ALA A 394 8.50 10.24 -19.98
CA ALA A 394 7.08 10.43 -20.29
C ALA A 394 6.82 11.67 -21.17
N GLY A 395 5.65 12.32 -21.06
CA GLY A 395 5.33 13.51 -21.86
C GLY A 395 4.85 13.22 -23.30
N GLY A 396 4.31 12.03 -23.55
CA GLY A 396 3.85 11.59 -24.87
C GLY A 396 4.87 10.76 -25.64
N VAL A 397 6.12 10.70 -25.16
CA VAL A 397 7.17 9.81 -25.71
C VAL A 397 6.84 8.33 -25.48
N ASP A 398 6.20 8.03 -24.35
CA ASP A 398 5.66 6.70 -23.99
C ASP A 398 4.53 6.23 -24.93
N LYS A 399 4.07 7.08 -25.84
CA LYS A 399 3.06 6.78 -26.87
C LYS A 399 3.64 6.60 -28.26
N LEU A 400 4.94 6.80 -28.44
CA LEU A 400 5.64 6.46 -29.67
C LEU A 400 5.85 4.94 -29.78
N SER A 401 6.18 4.48 -30.98
CA SER A 401 6.65 3.11 -31.19
C SER A 401 7.96 2.87 -30.45
N TYR A 402 8.35 1.61 -30.26
CA TYR A 402 9.63 1.29 -29.62
C TYR A 402 10.84 1.91 -30.35
N GLU A 403 10.76 2.07 -31.67
CA GLU A 403 11.79 2.74 -32.47
C GLU A 403 11.83 4.24 -32.20
N GLY A 404 10.67 4.92 -32.21
CA GLY A 404 10.61 6.35 -31.88
C GLY A 404 11.07 6.67 -30.46
N ARG A 405 10.88 5.75 -29.51
CA ARG A 405 11.43 5.87 -28.16
C ARG A 405 12.94 5.73 -28.11
N ALA A 406 13.49 4.76 -28.83
CA ALA A 406 14.94 4.58 -28.91
C ALA A 406 15.60 5.80 -29.58
N GLU A 407 14.99 6.33 -30.65
CA GLU A 407 15.44 7.54 -31.34
C GLU A 407 15.40 8.78 -30.43
N PHE A 408 14.35 8.94 -29.61
CA PHE A 408 14.30 9.99 -28.61
C PHE A 408 15.51 9.96 -27.67
N THR A 409 15.91 8.77 -27.20
CA THR A 409 17.09 8.61 -26.35
C THR A 409 18.39 8.92 -27.09
N GLU A 410 18.53 8.50 -28.35
CA GLU A 410 19.68 8.81 -29.22
C GLU A 410 19.85 10.33 -29.43
N ASN A 411 18.74 11.04 -29.62
CA ASN A 411 18.76 12.49 -29.86
C ASN A 411 19.12 13.30 -28.61
N HIS A 412 18.99 12.73 -27.41
CA HIS A 412 19.28 13.40 -26.12
C HIS A 412 20.51 12.82 -25.40
N LEU A 413 21.42 12.14 -26.11
CA LEU A 413 22.60 11.53 -25.50
C LEU A 413 23.47 12.56 -24.75
N ASP A 414 23.62 13.78 -25.26
CA ASP A 414 24.39 14.84 -24.60
C ASP A 414 23.75 15.28 -23.27
N ASP A 415 22.41 15.32 -23.20
CA ASP A 415 21.69 15.65 -21.97
C ASP A 415 21.79 14.51 -20.95
N ILE A 416 21.80 13.26 -21.43
CA ILE A 416 21.96 12.05 -20.62
C ILE A 416 23.35 12.00 -20.00
N PHE A 417 24.41 12.23 -20.79
CA PHE A 417 25.79 12.26 -20.29
C PHE A 417 26.01 13.40 -19.30
N ASP A 418 25.48 14.60 -19.58
CA ASP A 418 25.57 15.73 -18.66
C ASP A 418 24.83 15.45 -17.33
N SER A 419 23.64 14.86 -17.41
CA SER A 419 22.86 14.47 -16.23
C SER A 419 23.55 13.38 -15.38
N ALA A 420 24.26 12.45 -16.02
CA ALA A 420 24.97 11.37 -15.34
C ALA A 420 26.26 11.85 -14.63
N ASP A 421 26.99 12.79 -15.23
CA ASP A 421 28.26 13.31 -14.70
C ASP A 421 28.04 14.44 -13.69
N ARG A 422 27.12 15.36 -13.98
CA ARG A 422 26.83 16.56 -13.19
C ARG A 422 25.33 16.65 -12.87
N PRO A 423 24.81 15.74 -12.03
CA PRO A 423 23.38 15.63 -11.77
C PRO A 423 22.75 16.89 -11.16
N LEU A 424 23.52 17.70 -10.43
CA LEU A 424 23.02 18.93 -9.77
C LEU A 424 23.54 20.22 -10.42
N GLU A 425 24.76 20.20 -10.93
CA GLU A 425 25.46 21.35 -11.48
C GLU A 425 25.25 21.53 -13.01
N GLY A 426 24.78 20.49 -13.70
CA GLY A 426 24.53 20.51 -15.14
C GLY A 426 23.19 21.14 -15.54
N ARG A 427 22.73 20.79 -16.74
CA ARG A 427 21.45 21.22 -17.32
C ARG A 427 20.22 20.69 -16.59
N ARG A 428 20.39 19.66 -15.75
CA ARG A 428 19.34 19.04 -14.93
C ARG A 428 18.12 18.59 -15.74
N TRP A 429 18.36 18.10 -16.96
CA TRP A 429 17.32 17.64 -17.89
C TRP A 429 16.40 16.57 -17.27
N TRP A 430 16.97 15.68 -16.46
CA TRP A 430 16.23 14.64 -15.73
C TRP A 430 15.12 15.16 -14.81
N LEU A 431 15.13 16.44 -14.39
CA LEU A 431 14.05 17.04 -13.59
C LEU A 431 12.76 17.27 -14.37
N SER A 432 12.83 17.31 -15.71
CA SER A 432 11.66 17.50 -16.57
C SER A 432 10.87 16.19 -16.81
N ALA A 433 11.42 15.05 -16.38
CA ALA A 433 10.77 13.74 -16.47
C ALA A 433 9.58 13.60 -15.49
N GLU A 434 8.62 12.72 -15.80
CA GLU A 434 7.53 12.37 -14.85
C GLU A 434 8.05 11.60 -13.63
N ASP A 435 9.09 10.77 -13.81
CA ASP A 435 9.78 10.03 -12.73
C ASP A 435 11.28 10.41 -12.66
N PRO A 436 11.64 11.53 -12.01
CA PRO A 436 13.00 12.11 -12.08
C PRO A 436 14.12 11.21 -11.55
N PHE A 437 13.95 10.57 -10.38
CA PHE A 437 15.02 9.78 -9.77
C PHE A 437 15.25 8.46 -10.49
N GLN A 438 14.18 7.80 -10.96
CA GLN A 438 14.29 6.64 -11.84
C GLN A 438 14.95 7.03 -13.18
N CYS A 439 14.59 8.17 -13.77
CA CYS A 439 15.19 8.68 -15.00
C CYS A 439 16.69 8.94 -14.84
N LEU A 440 17.10 9.56 -13.72
CA LEU A 440 18.51 9.78 -13.40
C LEU A 440 19.28 8.46 -13.24
N ALA A 441 18.66 7.45 -12.60
CA ALA A 441 19.27 6.12 -12.46
C ALA A 441 19.49 5.46 -13.83
N ALA A 442 18.51 5.56 -14.73
CA ALA A 442 18.62 5.08 -16.10
C ALA A 442 19.69 5.85 -16.90
N CYS A 443 19.77 7.18 -16.76
CA CYS A 443 20.77 8.02 -17.42
C CYS A 443 22.21 7.61 -17.02
N ILE A 444 22.41 7.36 -15.71
CA ILE A 444 23.69 6.89 -15.17
C ILE A 444 24.06 5.54 -15.77
N ASN A 445 23.14 4.57 -15.74
CA ASN A 445 23.41 3.22 -16.23
C ASN A 445 23.65 3.18 -17.75
N LEU A 446 22.88 3.95 -18.52
CA LEU A 446 23.06 4.06 -19.97
C LEU A 446 24.40 4.74 -20.31
N SER A 447 24.79 5.77 -19.56
CA SER A 447 26.08 6.44 -19.75
C SER A 447 27.26 5.51 -19.49
N GLU A 448 27.19 4.68 -18.44
CA GLU A 448 28.18 3.64 -18.16
C GLU A 448 28.26 2.60 -19.29
N ALA A 449 27.11 2.19 -19.83
CA ALA A 449 27.05 1.26 -20.94
C ALA A 449 27.66 1.82 -22.23
N LEU A 450 27.32 3.05 -22.61
CA LEU A 450 27.78 3.68 -23.85
C LEU A 450 29.26 4.10 -23.83
N ARG A 451 29.83 4.35 -22.64
CA ARG A 451 31.27 4.64 -22.48
C ARG A 451 32.15 3.39 -22.46
N SER A 452 31.55 2.22 -22.26
CA SER A 452 32.26 0.94 -22.32
C SER A 452 32.66 0.60 -23.76
N PHE A 453 33.80 -0.07 -23.93
CA PHE A 453 34.28 -0.50 -25.24
C PHE A 453 33.31 -1.46 -25.95
N SER A 454 32.49 -2.18 -25.17
CA SER A 454 31.42 -3.05 -25.64
C SER A 454 30.18 -2.85 -24.77
N PRO A 455 29.23 -1.99 -25.19
CA PRO A 455 28.01 -1.71 -24.43
C PRO A 455 27.18 -2.96 -24.10
N GLU A 456 27.20 -3.95 -24.98
CA GLU A 456 26.46 -5.22 -24.83
C GLU A 456 26.96 -6.08 -23.67
N THR A 457 28.25 -5.97 -23.32
CA THR A 457 28.85 -6.74 -22.22
C THR A 457 28.77 -6.03 -20.87
N THR A 458 28.31 -4.78 -20.86
CA THR A 458 28.17 -4.02 -19.61
C THR A 458 27.12 -4.66 -18.72
N VAL A 459 27.48 -4.89 -17.46
CA VAL A 459 26.58 -5.46 -16.45
C VAL A 459 25.65 -4.38 -15.94
N SER A 460 24.35 -4.55 -16.15
CA SER A 460 23.31 -3.69 -15.58
C SER A 460 22.62 -4.35 -14.40
N HIS A 461 22.28 -3.50 -13.43
CA HIS A 461 21.51 -3.85 -12.23
C HIS A 461 20.12 -3.20 -12.23
N MET A 462 19.83 -2.40 -13.26
CA MET A 462 18.63 -1.58 -13.32
C MET A 462 17.41 -2.46 -13.63
N PRO A 463 16.35 -2.43 -12.81
CA PRO A 463 15.08 -3.01 -13.21
C PRO A 463 14.46 -2.20 -14.35
N VAL A 464 14.09 -2.87 -15.44
CA VAL A 464 13.31 -2.28 -16.53
C VAL A 464 11.83 -2.55 -16.28
N HIS A 465 11.01 -1.50 -16.32
CA HIS A 465 9.59 -1.56 -16.01
C HIS A 465 8.78 -1.84 -17.28
N GLN A 466 7.81 -2.75 -17.19
CA GLN A 466 6.81 -3.01 -18.22
C GLN A 466 5.43 -2.80 -17.58
N ASP A 467 4.72 -1.75 -17.99
CA ASP A 467 3.46 -1.33 -17.38
C ASP A 467 2.25 -1.76 -18.21
N GLY A 468 1.23 -2.33 -17.56
CA GLY A 468 -0.04 -2.62 -18.23
C GLY A 468 -0.75 -1.32 -18.66
N SER A 469 -1.19 -1.25 -19.93
CA SER A 469 -1.79 -0.02 -20.50
C SER A 469 -3.00 0.49 -19.70
N CYS A 470 -3.93 -0.41 -19.37
CA CYS A 470 -4.99 -0.18 -18.40
C CYS A 470 -5.48 -1.55 -17.90
N ASN A 471 -4.77 -2.10 -16.92
CA ASN A 471 -4.90 -3.50 -16.53
C ASN A 471 -6.33 -3.90 -16.15
N GLY A 472 -7.08 -3.01 -15.47
CA GLY A 472 -8.48 -3.24 -15.17
C GLY A 472 -9.37 -3.45 -16.42
N LEU A 473 -9.21 -2.63 -17.45
CA LEU A 473 -9.95 -2.77 -18.71
C LEU A 473 -9.43 -3.95 -19.55
N GLN A 474 -8.13 -4.25 -19.52
CA GLN A 474 -7.57 -5.43 -20.18
C GLN A 474 -8.23 -6.71 -19.65
N HIS A 475 -8.37 -6.83 -18.33
CA HIS A 475 -9.08 -7.95 -17.71
C HIS A 475 -10.57 -7.99 -18.08
N TYR A 476 -11.27 -6.86 -18.13
CA TYR A 476 -12.68 -6.84 -18.56
C TYR A 476 -12.86 -7.18 -20.04
N ALA A 477 -12.00 -6.65 -20.91
CA ALA A 477 -12.03 -6.96 -22.35
C ALA A 477 -11.77 -8.44 -22.60
N ALA A 478 -10.85 -9.06 -21.86
CA ALA A 478 -10.61 -10.50 -21.92
C ALA A 478 -11.80 -11.34 -21.38
N LEU A 479 -12.42 -10.92 -20.28
CA LEU A 479 -13.62 -11.59 -19.73
C LEU A 479 -14.82 -11.51 -20.69
N GLY A 480 -15.05 -10.33 -21.27
CA GLY A 480 -16.17 -10.07 -22.18
C GLY A 480 -15.90 -10.47 -23.64
N ARG A 481 -14.65 -10.80 -23.98
CA ARG A 481 -14.19 -11.01 -25.37
C ARG A 481 -14.59 -9.86 -26.30
N ASP A 482 -14.46 -8.64 -25.80
CA ASP A 482 -14.81 -7.42 -26.54
C ASP A 482 -13.64 -6.98 -27.42
N LYS A 483 -13.80 -7.11 -28.75
CA LYS A 483 -12.76 -6.80 -29.74
C LYS A 483 -12.41 -5.31 -29.80
N LEU A 484 -13.41 -4.43 -29.72
CA LEU A 484 -13.20 -2.98 -29.75
C LEU A 484 -12.51 -2.51 -28.46
N GLY A 485 -13.00 -3.00 -27.32
CA GLY A 485 -12.37 -2.78 -26.03
C GLY A 485 -10.93 -3.31 -25.98
N ALA A 486 -10.69 -4.51 -26.53
CA ALA A 486 -9.38 -5.15 -26.61
C ALA A 486 -8.36 -4.34 -27.43
N ALA A 487 -8.77 -3.83 -28.59
CA ALA A 487 -7.92 -2.95 -29.41
C ALA A 487 -7.57 -1.64 -28.67
N ALA A 488 -8.53 -1.04 -27.97
CA ALA A 488 -8.31 0.21 -27.22
C ALA A 488 -7.32 0.07 -26.05
N VAL A 489 -7.10 -1.15 -25.56
CA VAL A 489 -6.22 -1.44 -24.41
C VAL A 489 -5.01 -2.31 -24.77
N ASN A 490 -4.64 -2.34 -26.04
CA ASN A 490 -3.45 -3.04 -26.57
C ASN A 490 -3.46 -4.55 -26.34
N LEU A 491 -4.63 -5.20 -26.31
CA LEU A 491 -4.72 -6.66 -26.39
C LEU A 491 -4.57 -7.18 -27.82
N VAL A 492 -4.81 -6.33 -28.82
CA VAL A 492 -4.58 -6.61 -30.25
C VAL A 492 -3.29 -5.93 -30.67
N ALA A 493 -2.51 -6.58 -31.55
CA ALA A 493 -1.31 -5.99 -32.12
C ALA A 493 -1.65 -4.74 -32.96
N GLY A 494 -0.82 -3.70 -32.83
CA GLY A 494 -0.90 -2.49 -33.63
C GLY A 494 0.48 -1.87 -33.79
N ASP A 495 0.65 -1.00 -34.78
CA ASP A 495 1.95 -0.38 -35.10
C ASP A 495 2.41 0.60 -34.01
N LYS A 496 1.45 1.25 -33.36
CA LYS A 496 1.64 2.19 -32.25
C LYS A 496 0.79 1.77 -31.04
N PRO A 497 1.24 2.08 -29.82
CA PRO A 497 0.44 1.83 -28.64
C PRO A 497 -0.85 2.66 -28.67
N ALA A 498 -1.99 2.01 -28.56
CA ALA A 498 -3.28 2.68 -28.36
C ALA A 498 -3.32 3.33 -26.97
N ASP A 499 -3.89 4.52 -26.89
CA ASP A 499 -4.09 5.25 -25.64
C ASP A 499 -5.59 5.44 -25.38
N VAL A 500 -6.16 4.51 -24.60
CA VAL A 500 -7.58 4.53 -24.20
C VAL A 500 -8.01 5.88 -23.63
N TYR A 501 -7.11 6.58 -22.92
CA TYR A 501 -7.41 7.86 -22.31
C TYR A 501 -7.57 8.98 -23.33
N SER A 502 -6.70 9.06 -24.34
CA SER A 502 -6.86 10.01 -25.45
C SER A 502 -8.08 9.67 -26.31
N GLY A 503 -8.37 8.39 -26.52
CA GLY A 503 -9.60 7.96 -27.20
C GLY A 503 -10.86 8.43 -26.47
N ILE A 504 -10.93 8.25 -25.14
CA ILE A 504 -12.05 8.73 -24.33
C ILE A 504 -12.08 10.26 -24.29
N ALA A 505 -10.94 10.95 -24.18
CA ALA A 505 -10.88 12.41 -24.20
C ALA A 505 -11.46 12.97 -25.50
N ALA A 506 -11.12 12.39 -26.65
CA ALA A 506 -11.67 12.78 -27.95
C ALA A 506 -13.20 12.58 -28.00
N ARG A 507 -13.71 11.45 -27.50
CA ARG A 507 -15.16 11.23 -27.42
C ARG A 507 -15.87 12.21 -26.49
N VAL A 508 -15.26 12.52 -25.35
CA VAL A 508 -15.79 13.54 -24.42
C VAL A 508 -15.83 14.91 -25.10
N LEU A 509 -14.76 15.29 -25.80
CA LEU A 509 -14.69 16.53 -26.56
C LEU A 509 -15.79 16.60 -27.64
N ASP A 510 -16.03 15.51 -28.37
CA ASP A 510 -17.09 15.44 -29.39
C ASP A 510 -18.49 15.63 -28.78
N ILE A 511 -18.77 14.99 -27.64
CA ILE A 511 -20.04 15.15 -26.92
C ILE A 511 -20.19 16.60 -26.44
N MET A 512 -19.13 17.18 -25.86
CA MET A 512 -19.14 18.56 -25.38
C MET A 512 -19.32 19.58 -26.52
N ARG A 513 -18.69 19.37 -27.69
CA ARG A 513 -18.90 20.23 -28.87
C ARG A 513 -20.35 20.21 -29.34
N ARG A 514 -20.96 19.02 -29.46
CA ARG A 514 -22.38 18.89 -29.81
C ARG A 514 -23.30 19.53 -28.78
N ASP A 515 -22.96 19.47 -27.51
CA ASP A 515 -23.75 20.10 -26.45
C ASP A 515 -23.56 21.63 -26.40
N ALA A 516 -22.39 22.14 -26.76
CA ALA A 516 -22.08 23.57 -26.82
C ALA A 516 -22.81 24.30 -27.98
N GLU A 517 -23.10 23.59 -29.06
CA GLU A 517 -23.88 24.07 -30.22
C GLU A 517 -25.38 24.19 -29.91
N LYS A 518 -25.88 23.55 -28.86
CA LYS A 518 -27.29 23.64 -28.44
C LYS A 518 -27.58 24.99 -27.79
N ASP A 519 -28.84 25.41 -27.88
CA ASP A 519 -29.29 26.66 -27.26
C ASP A 519 -29.25 26.55 -25.71
N PRO A 520 -28.53 27.46 -25.03
CA PRO A 520 -28.49 27.53 -23.56
C PRO A 520 -29.87 27.61 -22.89
N ALA A 521 -30.88 28.14 -23.57
CA ALA A 521 -32.25 28.23 -23.05
C ALA A 521 -32.95 26.87 -22.94
N THR A 522 -32.57 25.89 -23.78
CA THR A 522 -33.13 24.52 -23.77
C THR A 522 -32.22 23.50 -23.08
N ASN A 523 -30.90 23.74 -23.02
CA ASN A 523 -29.97 22.87 -22.31
C ASN A 523 -28.98 23.69 -21.44
N PRO A 524 -29.15 23.70 -20.10
CA PRO A 524 -28.24 24.40 -19.18
C PRO A 524 -26.78 23.93 -19.30
N ASN A 525 -26.56 22.71 -19.79
CA ASN A 525 -25.22 22.15 -19.96
C ASN A 525 -24.43 22.78 -21.12
N ALA A 526 -25.08 23.52 -22.03
CA ALA A 526 -24.40 24.17 -23.16
C ALA A 526 -23.37 25.21 -22.70
N LEU A 527 -23.67 25.96 -21.63
CA LEU A 527 -22.74 26.93 -21.04
C LEU A 527 -21.52 26.24 -20.42
N HIS A 528 -21.74 25.16 -19.67
CA HIS A 528 -20.65 24.38 -19.08
C HIS A 528 -19.81 23.67 -20.15
N ALA A 529 -20.41 23.22 -21.24
CA ALA A 529 -19.69 22.63 -22.37
C ALA A 529 -18.77 23.66 -23.03
N ARG A 530 -19.25 24.88 -23.31
CA ARG A 530 -18.42 25.98 -23.86
C ARG A 530 -17.22 26.31 -22.99
N LEU A 531 -17.40 26.32 -21.66
CA LEU A 531 -16.34 26.59 -20.69
C LEU A 531 -15.25 25.48 -20.66
N LEU A 532 -15.64 24.24 -20.92
CA LEU A 532 -14.78 23.07 -20.72
C LEU A 532 -14.08 22.59 -22.00
N ILE A 533 -14.54 22.96 -23.19
CA ILE A 533 -14.00 22.45 -24.48
C ILE A 533 -12.47 22.58 -24.55
N ASP A 534 -11.92 23.72 -24.16
CA ASP A 534 -10.47 23.97 -24.22
C ASP A 534 -9.68 23.34 -23.06
N GLN A 535 -10.40 22.76 -22.08
CA GLN A 535 -9.81 22.16 -20.88
C GLN A 535 -9.78 20.62 -20.92
N VAL A 536 -10.47 20.00 -21.88
CA VAL A 536 -10.51 18.54 -22.01
C VAL A 536 -9.22 18.04 -22.65
N ASP A 537 -8.41 17.34 -21.85
CA ASP A 537 -7.27 16.60 -22.32
C ASP A 537 -7.18 15.21 -21.68
N ARG A 538 -6.17 14.43 -22.10
CA ARG A 538 -5.86 13.13 -21.54
C ARG A 538 -5.71 13.15 -20.02
N LYS A 539 -5.02 14.14 -19.46
CA LYS A 539 -4.70 14.23 -18.03
C LYS A 539 -5.95 14.49 -17.18
N LEU A 540 -6.94 15.20 -17.70
CA LEU A 540 -8.23 15.44 -17.05
C LEU A 540 -9.03 14.14 -16.90
N VAL A 541 -9.12 13.33 -17.96
CA VAL A 541 -9.94 12.10 -17.97
C VAL A 541 -9.23 10.88 -17.39
N LYS A 542 -7.88 10.81 -17.47
CA LYS A 542 -7.06 9.64 -17.06
C LYS A 542 -7.45 9.13 -15.69
N GLN A 543 -7.49 10.01 -14.68
CA GLN A 543 -7.77 9.59 -13.31
C GLN A 543 -9.19 9.03 -13.12
N THR A 544 -10.19 9.67 -13.75
CA THR A 544 -11.57 9.23 -13.68
C THR A 544 -11.74 7.87 -14.34
N VAL A 545 -11.24 7.70 -15.57
CA VAL A 545 -11.29 6.43 -16.30
C VAL A 545 -10.60 5.30 -15.52
N MET A 546 -9.37 5.55 -15.03
CA MET A 546 -8.60 4.58 -14.25
C MET A 546 -9.33 4.13 -12.99
N THR A 547 -10.08 5.00 -12.33
CA THR A 547 -10.72 4.66 -11.05
C THR A 547 -12.15 4.17 -11.20
N SER A 548 -12.83 4.50 -12.30
CA SER A 548 -14.18 4.01 -12.61
C SER A 548 -14.22 2.49 -12.77
N VAL A 549 -13.21 1.91 -13.41
CA VAL A 549 -13.07 0.44 -13.56
C VAL A 549 -12.84 -0.25 -12.22
N TYR A 550 -12.40 0.52 -11.22
CA TYR A 550 -12.25 0.09 -9.84
C TYR A 550 -13.38 0.57 -8.92
N GLY A 551 -14.57 0.83 -9.48
CA GLY A 551 -15.80 1.05 -8.72
C GLY A 551 -15.95 2.45 -8.11
N VAL A 552 -15.26 3.45 -8.67
CA VAL A 552 -15.53 4.85 -8.32
C VAL A 552 -16.96 5.24 -8.71
N THR A 553 -17.64 5.89 -7.76
CA THR A 553 -19.00 6.43 -7.98
C THR A 553 -18.91 7.79 -8.67
N TYR A 554 -20.03 8.25 -9.23
CA TYR A 554 -20.17 9.58 -9.83
C TYR A 554 -19.63 10.72 -8.94
N ILE A 555 -19.89 10.66 -7.63
CA ILE A 555 -19.40 11.66 -6.67
C ILE A 555 -17.85 11.65 -6.63
N GLY A 556 -17.24 10.46 -6.60
CA GLY A 556 -15.78 10.34 -6.62
C GLY A 556 -15.17 10.79 -7.95
N ALA A 557 -15.81 10.48 -9.07
CA ALA A 557 -15.39 10.93 -10.40
C ALA A 557 -15.42 12.47 -10.51
N ARG A 558 -16.50 13.10 -10.05
CA ARG A 558 -16.62 14.56 -9.98
C ARG A 558 -15.51 15.18 -9.13
N ASP A 559 -15.26 14.65 -7.94
CA ASP A 559 -14.24 15.21 -7.03
C ASP A 559 -12.82 15.10 -7.63
N GLN A 560 -12.54 14.04 -8.40
CA GLN A 560 -11.27 13.89 -9.13
C GLN A 560 -11.14 14.93 -10.23
N ILE A 561 -12.17 15.13 -11.05
CA ILE A 561 -12.19 16.15 -12.11
C ILE A 561 -12.08 17.55 -11.50
N LYS A 562 -12.83 17.85 -10.44
CA LYS A 562 -12.77 19.15 -9.74
C LYS A 562 -11.34 19.45 -9.27
N ARG A 563 -10.63 18.46 -8.71
CA ARG A 563 -9.23 18.65 -8.30
C ARG A 563 -8.32 18.97 -9.49
N ARG A 564 -8.48 18.28 -10.61
CA ARG A 564 -7.68 18.53 -11.83
C ARG A 564 -7.98 19.88 -12.48
N LEU A 565 -9.23 20.32 -12.48
CA LEU A 565 -9.60 21.67 -12.94
C LEU A 565 -9.03 22.75 -12.02
N LYS A 566 -9.02 22.50 -10.70
CA LYS A 566 -8.42 23.41 -9.71
C LYS A 566 -6.90 23.55 -9.86
N GLU A 567 -6.19 22.46 -10.16
CA GLU A 567 -4.74 22.49 -10.45
C GLU A 567 -4.39 23.38 -11.66
N ARG A 568 -5.32 23.54 -12.61
CA ARG A 568 -5.13 24.34 -13.82
C ARG A 568 -5.53 25.81 -13.66
N CYS A 569 -6.09 26.20 -12.51
CA CYS A 569 -6.67 27.52 -12.29
C CYS A 569 -7.69 27.93 -13.40
N ALA A 570 -8.36 26.95 -14.01
CA ALA A 570 -9.18 27.18 -15.21
C ALA A 570 -10.49 27.95 -14.93
N ILE A 571 -10.99 27.93 -13.69
CA ILE A 571 -12.26 28.55 -13.30
C ILE A 571 -12.05 29.24 -11.95
N ALA A 572 -12.32 30.55 -11.88
CA ALA A 572 -12.11 31.34 -10.67
C ALA A 572 -13.26 31.19 -9.65
N ASP A 573 -14.48 30.92 -10.13
CA ASP A 573 -15.64 30.70 -9.28
C ASP A 573 -15.79 29.23 -8.86
N ASP A 574 -15.93 28.99 -7.56
CA ASP A 574 -15.99 27.66 -6.94
C ASP A 574 -17.33 26.94 -7.23
N ASP A 575 -18.41 27.71 -7.43
CA ASP A 575 -19.75 27.21 -7.72
C ASP A 575 -19.87 26.81 -9.19
N GLU A 576 -19.43 27.67 -10.11
CA GLU A 576 -19.30 27.33 -11.53
C GLU A 576 -18.36 26.14 -11.75
N MET A 577 -17.23 26.07 -11.02
CA MET A 577 -16.33 24.92 -11.06
C MET A 577 -17.02 23.63 -10.61
N PHE A 578 -17.88 23.70 -9.58
CA PHE A 578 -18.62 22.54 -9.12
C PHE A 578 -19.63 22.05 -10.16
N ALA A 579 -20.39 22.95 -10.78
CA ALA A 579 -21.35 22.64 -11.83
C ALA A 579 -20.65 22.07 -13.08
N ALA A 580 -19.59 22.72 -13.55
CA ALA A 580 -18.77 22.25 -14.67
C ALA A 580 -18.18 20.85 -14.40
N SER A 581 -17.67 20.61 -13.18
CA SER A 581 -17.15 19.29 -12.78
C SER A 581 -18.22 18.20 -12.80
N CYS A 582 -19.47 18.53 -12.47
CA CYS A 582 -20.60 17.60 -12.52
C CYS A 582 -20.91 17.19 -13.96
N TYR A 583 -21.00 18.17 -14.86
CA TYR A 583 -21.22 17.91 -16.28
C TYR A 583 -20.08 17.07 -16.88
N ALA A 584 -18.82 17.49 -16.67
CA ALA A 584 -17.64 16.76 -17.15
C ALA A 584 -17.59 15.30 -16.66
N ALA A 585 -17.92 15.05 -15.39
CA ALA A 585 -17.96 13.70 -14.84
C ALA A 585 -19.04 12.84 -15.49
N LYS A 586 -20.23 13.42 -15.72
CA LYS A 586 -21.34 12.70 -16.38
C LYS A 586 -20.94 12.34 -17.82
N THR A 587 -20.43 13.30 -18.59
CA THR A 587 -20.01 13.08 -19.98
C THR A 587 -18.89 12.06 -20.08
N THR A 588 -17.90 12.10 -19.18
CA THR A 588 -16.80 11.12 -19.14
C THR A 588 -17.30 9.70 -18.87
N LEU A 589 -18.25 9.53 -17.93
CA LEU A 589 -18.82 8.21 -17.63
C LEU A 589 -19.72 7.69 -18.75
N THR A 590 -20.43 8.57 -19.46
CA THR A 590 -21.20 8.20 -20.66
C THR A 590 -20.27 7.70 -21.76
N ALA A 591 -19.23 8.47 -22.10
CA ALA A 591 -18.25 8.09 -23.12
C ALA A 591 -17.55 6.75 -22.79
N LEU A 592 -17.18 6.54 -21.52
CA LEU A 592 -16.61 5.28 -21.06
C LEU A 592 -17.61 4.10 -21.23
N GLY A 593 -18.89 4.34 -20.93
CA GLY A 593 -19.94 3.33 -21.06
C GLY A 593 -20.23 2.94 -22.52
N GLU A 594 -20.17 3.89 -23.44
CA GLU A 594 -20.34 3.67 -24.88
C GLU A 594 -19.16 2.91 -25.48
N MET A 595 -17.93 3.19 -25.02
CA MET A 595 -16.73 2.51 -25.53
C MET A 595 -16.52 1.10 -24.97
N PHE A 596 -17.01 0.82 -23.74
CA PHE A 596 -16.76 -0.44 -23.03
C PHE A 596 -18.07 -1.04 -22.49
N GLU A 597 -19.03 -1.27 -23.38
CA GLU A 597 -20.34 -1.80 -23.03
C GLU A 597 -20.25 -3.19 -22.37
N ALA A 598 -19.43 -4.09 -22.92
CA ALA A 598 -19.22 -5.43 -22.35
C ALA A 598 -18.68 -5.38 -20.92
N ALA A 599 -17.69 -4.50 -20.67
CA ALA A 599 -17.14 -4.31 -19.32
C ALA A 599 -18.22 -3.79 -18.35
N ARG A 600 -19.05 -2.85 -18.79
CA ARG A 600 -20.17 -2.32 -17.99
C ARG A 600 -21.21 -3.39 -17.69
N SER A 601 -21.56 -4.23 -18.66
CA SER A 601 -22.48 -5.35 -18.47
C SER A 601 -21.96 -6.36 -17.44
N ILE A 602 -20.67 -6.71 -17.52
CA ILE A 602 -20.03 -7.59 -16.51
C ILE A 602 -20.01 -6.95 -15.13
N MET A 603 -19.66 -5.65 -15.04
CA MET A 603 -19.69 -4.92 -13.76
C MET A 603 -21.09 -4.90 -13.14
N SER A 604 -22.13 -4.68 -13.95
CA SER A 604 -23.52 -4.72 -13.48
C SER A 604 -23.90 -6.11 -12.99
N TRP A 605 -23.60 -7.15 -13.79
CA TRP A 605 -23.86 -8.54 -13.43
C TRP A 605 -23.22 -8.94 -12.11
N LEU A 606 -21.92 -8.65 -11.93
CA LEU A 606 -21.22 -8.86 -10.65
C LEU A 606 -21.95 -8.13 -9.51
N GLY A 607 -22.25 -6.84 -9.70
CA GLY A 607 -22.97 -6.04 -8.70
C GLY A 607 -24.33 -6.64 -8.30
N ASP A 608 -25.07 -7.19 -9.25
CA ASP A 608 -26.39 -7.77 -9.02
C ASP A 608 -26.29 -9.14 -8.33
N CYS A 609 -25.33 -9.99 -8.70
CA CYS A 609 -25.00 -11.20 -7.93
C CYS A 609 -24.65 -10.88 -6.47
N ALA A 610 -23.82 -9.85 -6.25
CA ALA A 610 -23.45 -9.41 -4.91
C ALA A 610 -24.65 -8.87 -4.12
N LYS A 611 -25.61 -8.22 -4.78
CA LYS A 611 -26.86 -7.75 -4.16
C LYS A 611 -27.72 -8.91 -3.69
N VAL A 612 -27.87 -9.98 -4.49
CA VAL A 612 -28.64 -11.18 -4.12
C VAL A 612 -28.05 -11.83 -2.87
N ILE A 613 -26.74 -12.10 -2.87
CA ILE A 613 -26.04 -12.72 -1.73
C ILE A 613 -26.13 -11.85 -0.47
N ALA A 614 -25.89 -10.55 -0.61
CA ALA A 614 -25.86 -9.65 0.54
C ALA A 614 -27.26 -9.37 1.13
N SER A 615 -28.33 -9.56 0.35
CA SER A 615 -29.71 -9.40 0.84
C SER A 615 -30.08 -10.50 1.85
N GLU A 616 -29.52 -11.70 1.71
CA GLU A 616 -29.58 -12.80 2.70
C GLU A 616 -28.61 -12.63 3.88
N ASN A 617 -28.04 -11.43 4.04
CA ASN A 617 -27.06 -11.12 5.08
C ASN A 617 -25.78 -12.00 5.02
N GLN A 618 -25.43 -12.52 3.84
CA GLN A 618 -24.20 -13.27 3.60
C GLN A 618 -23.14 -12.39 2.91
N PRO A 619 -21.84 -12.53 3.24
CA PRO A 619 -20.78 -11.83 2.54
C PRO A 619 -20.47 -12.51 1.20
N VAL A 620 -20.09 -11.73 0.19
CA VAL A 620 -19.60 -12.27 -1.08
C VAL A 620 -18.25 -12.95 -0.84
N ARG A 621 -18.13 -14.21 -1.29
CA ARG A 621 -16.92 -15.03 -1.21
C ARG A 621 -16.67 -15.74 -2.53
N TRP A 622 -15.43 -15.79 -2.99
CA TRP A 622 -15.04 -16.54 -4.18
C TRP A 622 -13.62 -17.09 -4.00
N THR A 623 -13.22 -18.00 -4.87
CA THR A 623 -11.85 -18.52 -4.93
C THR A 623 -11.18 -17.97 -6.18
N THR A 624 -9.96 -17.44 -6.06
CA THR A 624 -9.21 -16.98 -7.24
C THR A 624 -8.80 -18.18 -8.11
N PRO A 625 -8.43 -17.95 -9.39
CA PRO A 625 -7.91 -19.02 -10.26
C PRO A 625 -6.68 -19.75 -9.69
N LEU A 626 -5.92 -19.12 -8.80
CA LEU A 626 -4.79 -19.73 -8.07
C LEU A 626 -5.19 -20.46 -6.79
N GLY A 627 -6.48 -20.56 -6.48
CA GLY A 627 -6.98 -21.22 -5.27
C GLY A 627 -7.06 -20.33 -4.03
N LEU A 628 -6.75 -19.03 -4.07
CA LEU A 628 -6.85 -18.19 -2.88
C LEU A 628 -8.33 -17.91 -2.53
N PRO A 629 -8.82 -18.25 -1.32
CA PRO A 629 -10.17 -17.88 -0.91
C PRO A 629 -10.23 -16.39 -0.54
N VAL A 630 -11.16 -15.67 -1.18
CA VAL A 630 -11.39 -14.24 -0.96
C VAL A 630 -12.78 -14.03 -0.35
N VAL A 631 -12.84 -13.25 0.73
CA VAL A 631 -14.09 -12.88 1.41
C VAL A 631 -14.16 -11.37 1.58
N GLN A 632 -15.25 -10.72 1.16
CA GLN A 632 -15.42 -9.29 1.35
C GLN A 632 -15.75 -8.93 2.80
N PRO A 633 -14.97 -8.03 3.45
CA PRO A 633 -15.11 -7.75 4.88
C PRO A 633 -16.15 -6.65 5.18
N TYR A 634 -17.06 -6.33 4.25
CA TYR A 634 -17.97 -5.19 4.41
C TYR A 634 -19.18 -5.53 5.29
N ARG A 635 -18.97 -5.43 6.60
CA ARG A 635 -19.98 -5.58 7.66
C ARG A 635 -20.20 -4.29 8.41
N GLN A 636 -21.41 -4.08 8.92
CA GLN A 636 -21.72 -2.91 9.73
C GLN A 636 -20.82 -2.88 10.97
N LEU A 637 -20.30 -1.70 11.28
CA LEU A 637 -19.44 -1.50 12.44
C LEU A 637 -20.32 -1.02 13.59
N GLY A 638 -20.49 -1.91 14.57
CA GLY A 638 -21.09 -1.62 15.85
C GLY A 638 -20.19 -0.70 16.66
N ARG A 639 -20.81 0.13 17.50
CA ARG A 639 -20.09 1.00 18.43
C ARG A 639 -20.10 0.34 19.80
N HIS A 640 -18.93 0.17 20.38
CA HIS A 640 -18.78 -0.29 21.75
C HIS A 640 -18.13 0.82 22.58
N LEU A 641 -18.84 1.30 23.60
CA LEU A 641 -18.38 2.37 24.47
C LEU A 641 -17.60 1.78 25.64
N ILE A 642 -16.36 2.24 25.82
CA ILE A 642 -15.48 1.80 26.88
C ILE A 642 -15.13 2.99 27.75
N LYS A 643 -15.47 2.90 29.04
CA LYS A 643 -15.05 3.89 30.03
C LYS A 643 -13.57 3.66 30.36
N THR A 644 -12.75 4.69 30.14
CA THR A 644 -11.32 4.71 30.50
C THR A 644 -11.02 5.84 31.48
N SER A 645 -9.77 5.94 31.94
CA SER A 645 -9.35 6.99 32.87
C SER A 645 -9.32 8.39 32.25
N LEU A 646 -9.13 8.50 30.92
CA LEU A 646 -9.10 9.77 30.20
C LEU A 646 -10.48 10.19 29.69
N GLN A 647 -11.18 9.29 29.01
CA GLN A 647 -12.49 9.57 28.40
C GLN A 647 -13.26 8.28 28.09
N VAL A 648 -14.53 8.41 27.71
CA VAL A 648 -15.28 7.29 27.13
C VAL A 648 -14.89 7.12 25.67
N LEU A 649 -14.23 6.01 25.34
CA LEU A 649 -13.78 5.71 23.98
C LEU A 649 -14.84 4.89 23.25
N THR A 650 -15.07 5.22 21.98
CA THR A 650 -15.90 4.40 21.10
C THR A 650 -15.00 3.50 20.26
N LEU A 651 -15.00 2.20 20.55
CA LEU A 651 -14.41 1.19 19.67
C LEU A 651 -15.41 0.78 18.59
N GLN A 652 -14.86 0.47 17.41
CA GLN A 652 -15.63 -0.13 16.32
C GLN A 652 -15.45 -1.65 16.39
N ARG A 653 -16.56 -2.38 16.45
CA ARG A 653 -16.59 -3.85 16.42
C ARG A 653 -17.43 -4.29 15.23
N GLU A 654 -16.95 -5.26 14.45
CA GLU A 654 -17.75 -5.84 13.37
C GLU A 654 -19.01 -6.50 13.94
N THR A 655 -20.17 -6.17 13.36
CA THR A 655 -21.44 -6.87 13.65
C THR A 655 -21.69 -7.97 12.64
N ASP A 656 -22.69 -8.80 12.91
CA ASP A 656 -23.10 -9.87 12.00
C ASP A 656 -23.86 -9.37 10.77
N LYS A 657 -24.19 -8.07 10.72
CA LYS A 657 -24.98 -7.47 9.63
C LYS A 657 -24.09 -6.99 8.48
N VAL A 658 -24.37 -7.47 7.27
CA VAL A 658 -23.64 -7.13 6.05
C VAL A 658 -24.08 -5.77 5.49
N MET A 659 -23.13 -5.00 4.95
CA MET A 659 -23.43 -3.74 4.25
C MET A 659 -23.74 -3.98 2.77
N VAL A 660 -25.02 -4.28 2.45
CA VAL A 660 -25.48 -4.61 1.08
C VAL A 660 -24.98 -3.63 0.02
N LYS A 661 -25.17 -2.32 0.24
CA LYS A 661 -24.73 -1.29 -0.71
C LYS A 661 -23.22 -1.34 -0.99
N ARG A 662 -22.41 -1.58 0.04
CA ARG A 662 -20.94 -1.64 -0.12
C ARG A 662 -20.48 -2.95 -0.77
N GLN A 663 -21.08 -4.09 -0.41
CA GLN A 663 -20.81 -5.38 -1.07
C GLN A 663 -21.06 -5.29 -2.57
N ARG A 664 -22.22 -4.72 -2.97
CA ARG A 664 -22.57 -4.50 -4.39
C ARG A 664 -21.54 -3.65 -5.12
N THR A 665 -21.22 -2.47 -4.61
CA THR A 665 -20.31 -1.55 -5.30
C THR A 665 -18.85 -2.01 -5.30
N ALA A 666 -18.45 -2.82 -4.31
CA ALA A 666 -17.07 -3.23 -4.15
C ALA A 666 -16.75 -4.58 -4.79
N PHE A 667 -17.74 -5.37 -5.22
CA PHE A 667 -17.46 -6.66 -5.82
C PHE A 667 -16.75 -6.58 -7.17
N PRO A 668 -17.21 -5.79 -8.16
CA PRO A 668 -16.49 -5.66 -9.43
C PRO A 668 -15.01 -5.28 -9.28
N PRO A 669 -14.63 -4.22 -8.53
CA PRO A 669 -13.22 -3.90 -8.35
C PRO A 669 -12.42 -4.98 -7.63
N ASN A 670 -12.99 -5.58 -6.58
CA ASN A 670 -12.27 -6.59 -5.82
C ASN A 670 -12.05 -7.87 -6.64
N PHE A 671 -13.00 -8.22 -7.50
CA PHE A 671 -12.88 -9.36 -8.40
C PHE A 671 -11.78 -9.13 -9.44
N VAL A 672 -11.76 -7.99 -10.13
CA VAL A 672 -10.70 -7.68 -11.11
C VAL A 672 -9.33 -7.58 -10.45
N HIS A 673 -9.22 -6.95 -9.28
CA HIS A 673 -7.97 -6.95 -8.52
C HIS A 673 -7.47 -8.36 -8.15
N SER A 674 -8.38 -9.31 -7.95
CA SER A 674 -8.02 -10.70 -7.66
C SER A 674 -7.54 -11.46 -8.89
N LEU A 675 -8.04 -11.12 -10.08
CA LEU A 675 -7.56 -11.67 -11.35
C LEU A 675 -6.18 -11.11 -11.70
N ASP A 676 -6.01 -9.79 -11.55
CA ASP A 676 -4.72 -9.10 -11.70
C ASP A 676 -3.65 -9.68 -10.76
N GLY A 677 -3.96 -9.78 -9.45
CA GLY A 677 -3.06 -10.41 -8.50
C GLY A 677 -2.72 -11.86 -8.87
N SER A 678 -3.66 -12.59 -9.46
CA SER A 678 -3.42 -13.96 -9.94
C SER A 678 -2.53 -14.00 -11.18
N HIS A 679 -2.75 -13.12 -12.15
CA HIS A 679 -1.91 -13.01 -13.35
C HIS A 679 -0.47 -12.65 -13.00
N MET A 680 -0.26 -11.70 -12.09
CA MET A 680 1.07 -11.33 -11.60
C MET A 680 1.76 -12.51 -10.92
N MET A 681 1.07 -13.24 -10.05
CA MET A 681 1.63 -14.40 -9.35
C MET A 681 1.98 -15.55 -10.31
N MET A 682 1.12 -15.85 -11.29
CA MET A 682 1.39 -16.84 -12.33
C MET A 682 2.62 -16.46 -13.17
N THR A 683 2.73 -15.19 -13.52
CA THR A 683 3.86 -14.65 -14.29
C THR A 683 5.15 -14.72 -13.47
N ALA A 684 5.13 -14.32 -12.19
CA ALA A 684 6.29 -14.38 -11.31
C ALA A 684 6.87 -15.80 -11.19
N VAL A 685 6.00 -16.80 -10.97
CA VAL A 685 6.42 -18.20 -10.88
C VAL A 685 7.02 -18.69 -12.20
N ALA A 686 6.41 -18.35 -13.34
CA ALA A 686 6.92 -18.73 -14.65
C ALA A 686 8.27 -18.06 -14.97
N CYS A 687 8.43 -16.78 -14.67
CA CYS A 687 9.70 -16.05 -14.83
C CYS A 687 10.82 -16.70 -14.01
N LYS A 688 10.55 -17.07 -12.75
CA LYS A 688 11.55 -17.76 -11.92
C LYS A 688 11.94 -19.13 -12.49
N ARG A 689 10.99 -19.90 -13.04
CA ARG A 689 11.28 -21.20 -13.68
C ARG A 689 12.13 -21.03 -14.94
N ALA A 690 11.98 -19.93 -15.65
CA ALA A 690 12.83 -19.54 -16.77
C ALA A 690 14.17 -18.89 -16.33
N GLY A 691 14.39 -18.71 -15.02
CA GLY A 691 15.63 -18.16 -14.46
C GLY A 691 15.72 -16.64 -14.52
N LEU A 692 14.59 -15.92 -14.61
CA LEU A 692 14.54 -14.46 -14.62
C LEU A 692 14.34 -13.91 -13.19
N ASN A 693 14.91 -12.74 -12.92
CA ASN A 693 14.60 -11.98 -11.71
C ASN A 693 13.33 -11.17 -11.95
N PHE A 694 12.35 -11.31 -11.06
CA PHE A 694 11.05 -10.67 -11.19
C PHE A 694 10.73 -9.82 -9.96
N ALA A 695 10.26 -8.61 -10.19
CA ALA A 695 9.58 -7.78 -9.20
C ALA A 695 8.27 -7.26 -9.78
N GLY A 696 7.22 -7.20 -8.95
CA GLY A 696 5.89 -6.79 -9.39
C GLY A 696 5.35 -5.67 -8.53
N VAL A 697 5.04 -4.53 -9.15
CA VAL A 697 4.29 -3.44 -8.55
C VAL A 697 2.86 -3.46 -9.08
N HIS A 698 2.10 -4.47 -8.64
CA HIS A 698 0.72 -4.73 -9.05
C HIS A 698 0.55 -4.94 -10.56
N ASP A 699 0.42 -3.88 -11.34
CA ASP A 699 0.22 -3.85 -12.79
C ASP A 699 1.49 -3.46 -13.58
N SER A 700 2.63 -3.36 -12.88
CA SER A 700 3.95 -3.06 -13.44
C SER A 700 4.94 -4.19 -13.13
N TYR A 701 5.51 -4.83 -14.15
CA TYR A 701 6.38 -6.00 -14.00
C TYR A 701 7.81 -5.67 -14.40
N TRP A 702 8.76 -6.00 -13.52
CA TRP A 702 10.14 -5.56 -13.64
C TRP A 702 11.09 -6.75 -13.72
N THR A 703 12.07 -6.64 -14.62
CA THR A 703 13.15 -7.61 -14.77
C THR A 703 14.42 -6.92 -15.27
N HIS A 704 15.50 -7.68 -15.48
CA HIS A 704 16.73 -7.15 -16.09
C HIS A 704 16.49 -6.81 -17.56
N ALA A 705 17.15 -5.76 -18.07
CA ALA A 705 16.94 -5.29 -19.44
C ALA A 705 17.12 -6.40 -20.51
N CYS A 706 18.06 -7.32 -20.30
CA CYS A 706 18.30 -8.45 -21.21
C CYS A 706 17.15 -9.48 -21.26
N ASP A 707 16.35 -9.55 -20.19
CA ASP A 707 15.33 -10.57 -19.96
C ASP A 707 13.92 -10.08 -20.33
N VAL A 708 13.77 -8.81 -20.72
CA VAL A 708 12.45 -8.16 -20.97
C VAL A 708 11.68 -8.87 -22.09
N ASP A 709 12.33 -9.24 -23.19
CA ASP A 709 11.67 -9.93 -24.30
C ASP A 709 11.05 -11.27 -23.87
N GLU A 710 11.79 -12.04 -23.07
CA GLU A 710 11.32 -13.33 -22.55
C GLU A 710 10.23 -13.14 -21.50
N MET A 711 10.36 -12.14 -20.61
CA MET A 711 9.31 -11.78 -19.67
C MET A 711 8.02 -11.39 -20.40
N ASN A 712 8.09 -10.59 -21.46
CA ASN A 712 6.93 -10.18 -22.26
C ASN A 712 6.25 -11.38 -22.94
N ARG A 713 7.02 -12.37 -23.42
CA ARG A 713 6.48 -13.64 -23.93
C ARG A 713 5.75 -14.43 -22.84
N ILE A 714 6.36 -14.60 -21.67
CA ILE A 714 5.79 -15.33 -20.53
C ILE A 714 4.50 -14.65 -20.04
N LEU A 715 4.54 -13.33 -19.89
CA LEU A 715 3.42 -12.48 -19.48
C LEU A 715 2.18 -12.72 -20.34
N ARG A 716 2.33 -12.62 -21.67
CA ARG A 716 1.25 -12.82 -22.64
C ARG A 716 0.73 -14.25 -22.58
N ALA A 717 1.62 -15.24 -22.53
CA ALA A 717 1.23 -16.65 -22.42
C ALA A 717 0.42 -16.93 -21.15
N LYS A 718 0.82 -16.39 -20.00
CA LYS A 718 0.10 -16.55 -18.73
C LYS A 718 -1.23 -15.79 -18.68
N PHE A 719 -1.34 -14.66 -19.38
CA PHE A 719 -2.62 -13.98 -19.53
C PHE A 719 -3.61 -14.83 -20.33
N VAL A 720 -3.18 -15.40 -21.46
CA VAL A 720 -4.01 -16.29 -22.29
C VAL A 720 -4.38 -17.56 -21.52
N GLU A 721 -3.45 -18.15 -20.78
CA GLU A 721 -3.69 -19.32 -19.93
C GLU A 721 -4.77 -19.05 -18.87
N LEU A 722 -4.70 -17.89 -18.20
CA LEU A 722 -5.68 -17.47 -17.20
C LEU A 722 -7.09 -17.37 -17.79
N TYR A 723 -7.23 -16.74 -18.96
CA TYR A 723 -8.53 -16.47 -19.59
C TYR A 723 -9.05 -17.59 -20.48
N LYS A 724 -8.25 -18.64 -20.73
CA LYS A 724 -8.74 -19.87 -21.36
C LYS A 724 -9.74 -20.60 -20.45
N ALA A 725 -9.61 -20.45 -19.13
CA ALA A 725 -10.58 -20.97 -18.18
C ALA A 725 -11.89 -20.17 -18.21
N PRO A 726 -13.06 -20.82 -18.07
CA PRO A 726 -14.36 -20.15 -18.03
C PRO A 726 -14.59 -19.49 -16.65
N ILE A 727 -13.91 -18.38 -16.39
CA ILE A 727 -13.85 -17.73 -15.07
C ILE A 727 -15.24 -17.30 -14.56
N LEU A 728 -16.07 -16.69 -15.43
CA LEU A 728 -17.39 -16.19 -15.02
C LEU A 728 -18.38 -17.34 -14.78
N GLU A 729 -18.30 -18.41 -15.57
CA GLU A 729 -19.10 -19.62 -15.40
C GLU A 729 -18.73 -20.33 -14.10
N ASN A 730 -17.42 -20.53 -13.86
CA ASN A 730 -16.91 -21.13 -12.63
C ASN A 730 -17.36 -20.33 -11.39
N LEU A 731 -17.40 -19.00 -11.50
CA LEU A 731 -17.89 -18.12 -10.45
C LEU A 731 -19.40 -18.33 -10.21
N LEU A 732 -20.20 -18.37 -11.27
CA LEU A 732 -21.64 -18.59 -11.18
C LEU A 732 -21.97 -19.98 -10.59
N GLU A 733 -21.31 -21.03 -11.07
CA GLU A 733 -21.45 -22.38 -10.52
C GLU A 733 -21.06 -22.43 -9.05
N SER A 734 -19.98 -21.74 -8.66
CA SER A 734 -19.54 -21.66 -7.26
C SER A 734 -20.59 -20.94 -6.39
N PHE A 735 -21.27 -19.93 -6.93
CA PHE A 735 -22.35 -19.24 -6.23
C PHE A 735 -23.59 -20.11 -6.09
N GLN A 736 -24.01 -20.79 -7.16
CA GLN A 736 -25.14 -21.72 -7.13
C GLN A 736 -24.90 -22.90 -6.16
N LYS A 737 -23.69 -23.46 -6.13
CA LYS A 737 -23.30 -24.50 -5.14
C LYS A 737 -23.28 -23.97 -3.72
N SER A 738 -22.83 -22.73 -3.51
CA SER A 738 -22.75 -22.12 -2.17
C SER A 738 -24.09 -21.62 -1.64
N PHE A 739 -25.02 -21.29 -2.54
CA PHE A 739 -26.32 -20.70 -2.25
C PHE A 739 -27.40 -21.33 -3.15
N PRO A 740 -27.76 -22.61 -2.93
CA PRO A 740 -28.67 -23.35 -3.81
C PRO A 740 -30.10 -22.82 -3.82
N THR A 741 -30.48 -22.01 -2.82
CA THR A 741 -31.81 -21.40 -2.71
C THR A 741 -31.91 -20.05 -3.41
N LEU A 742 -30.82 -19.51 -3.97
CA LEU A 742 -30.78 -18.19 -4.60
C LEU A 742 -30.72 -18.31 -6.12
N GLU A 743 -31.58 -17.52 -6.79
CA GLU A 743 -31.53 -17.35 -8.23
C GLU A 743 -30.59 -16.22 -8.62
N PHE A 744 -29.67 -16.52 -9.53
CA PHE A 744 -28.67 -15.57 -10.01
C PHE A 744 -29.00 -15.13 -11.43
N PRO A 745 -28.69 -13.87 -11.80
CA PRO A 745 -28.90 -13.38 -13.16
C PRO A 745 -28.04 -14.17 -14.17
N PRO A 746 -28.51 -14.34 -15.42
CA PRO A 746 -27.76 -15.03 -16.47
C PRO A 746 -26.48 -14.26 -16.81
N LEU A 747 -25.49 -14.99 -17.33
CA LEU A 747 -24.22 -14.40 -17.76
C LEU A 747 -24.45 -13.40 -18.91
N PRO A 748 -23.68 -12.30 -18.94
CA PRO A 748 -23.71 -11.38 -20.08
C PRO A 748 -23.16 -12.07 -21.34
N GLU A 749 -23.63 -11.63 -22.51
CA GLU A 749 -23.13 -12.12 -23.80
C GLU A 749 -21.63 -11.84 -23.95
N ARG A 750 -20.93 -12.81 -24.55
CA ARG A 750 -19.50 -12.69 -24.87
C ARG A 750 -19.35 -12.27 -26.33
N GLY A 751 -18.40 -11.39 -26.60
CA GLY A 751 -17.98 -11.05 -27.95
C GLY A 751 -17.12 -12.13 -28.61
N ASP A 752 -16.54 -11.76 -29.74
CA ASP A 752 -15.83 -12.62 -30.70
C ASP A 752 -14.30 -12.50 -30.63
N PHE A 753 -13.74 -11.77 -29.66
CA PHE A 753 -12.29 -11.59 -29.54
C PHE A 753 -11.55 -12.92 -29.29
N ASP A 754 -10.55 -13.21 -30.11
CA ASP A 754 -9.64 -14.35 -29.91
C ASP A 754 -8.51 -13.94 -28.95
N LEU A 755 -8.46 -14.61 -27.79
CA LEU A 755 -7.42 -14.38 -26.79
C LEU A 755 -6.01 -14.67 -27.32
N ARG A 756 -5.85 -15.47 -28.38
CA ARG A 756 -4.54 -15.74 -28.98
C ARG A 756 -3.89 -14.51 -29.61
N ASP A 757 -4.68 -13.52 -30.01
CA ASP A 757 -4.17 -12.25 -30.55
C ASP A 757 -3.28 -11.50 -29.55
N VAL A 758 -3.48 -11.75 -28.25
CA VAL A 758 -2.65 -11.18 -27.17
C VAL A 758 -1.20 -11.63 -27.26
N LEU A 759 -0.92 -12.83 -27.76
CA LEU A 759 0.44 -13.37 -27.86
C LEU A 759 1.33 -12.53 -28.80
N GLU A 760 0.72 -11.96 -29.84
CA GLU A 760 1.40 -11.14 -30.84
C GLU A 760 1.35 -9.65 -30.49
N SER A 761 0.65 -9.24 -29.42
CA SER A 761 0.54 -7.83 -29.05
C SER A 761 1.84 -7.29 -28.42
N PRO A 762 2.56 -6.37 -29.09
CA PRO A 762 3.83 -5.86 -28.59
C PRO A 762 3.67 -4.84 -27.46
N TYR A 763 2.51 -4.18 -27.37
CA TYR A 763 2.25 -3.06 -26.44
C TYR A 763 1.25 -3.42 -25.33
N PHE A 764 0.94 -4.71 -25.14
CA PHE A 764 0.08 -5.19 -24.06
C PHE A 764 0.55 -4.67 -22.69
N PHE A 765 1.85 -4.84 -22.43
CA PHE A 765 2.62 -4.16 -21.37
C PHE A 765 3.72 -3.37 -22.06
N ASN A 766 4.03 -2.17 -21.57
CA ASN A 766 4.84 -1.20 -22.28
C ASN A 766 5.72 -0.35 -21.36
#